data_AF-A0A1S2K0W4-F1
#
_entry.id   AF-A0A1S2K0W4-F1
#
_cell.length_a   1.000
_cell.length_b   1.000
_cell.length_c   1.000
_cell.angle_alpha   90.00
_cell.angle_beta   90.00
_cell.angle_gamma   90.00
#
_symmetry.space_group_name_H-M   'P 1'
#
loop_
_entity.id
_entity.type
_entity.pdbx_description
1 polymer ?
#
loop_
_entity_poly.entity_id
_entity_poly.type
_entity_poly.pdbx_seq_one_letter_code
_entity_poly.pdbx_strand_id
1 'polypeptide(L)'
;MSITQVGSSTSGVEPASTSVSADRPTGVQEGNILIATFQANDQDATFPSGFTEFVDELTGVFRLQMAWKKATSSEPSSYSVSVGASAPLVLSIQAWAGADAVSPTYAASRAVASDATDQSEPFSTPTITNNNVGRGRKLYLRACRSTSSIITYTTAVSGVTEVEDVGVFSGGTVRYSHGLYKDNNDLDHDARGSQSGIGITASDTETNNIVVTYILTSQINAGHAAVTATGNAPRAGVGAKATAATATATANDALVVTETVEAPAEPGAVAATANDATAGLVEFPRTASYQIFIDWDNDGGLQLGEFEATTEGWIGFGSIAPTLTVSDTRAKSGNKSLRIDFRTFNPFQFGVAGSGFDQGGFGGDQFDPPELPIKFDQAGQGFDDGRFAAFKDQTAPDPAEPAFQSPGIERPFTGLFVGRVYELVAWVFVPTGSPAVRVGVRGIGTSAASSTNDAWERLSFSFAATSTDHVLELTTDEDNPASAPVWADLFQVLGPGEDVSHRVLGLRQALAFSAGRDTARSLAAIKPGETRMVLDNESGDYSPDNPGSLLASFLGPGRPVLIRAEHGNRIYNLFRGYLDSYDLSPNPDSRSVELGALDLLGVLADAEMSTQLYSSLRTGAAVNALLDEIGWPSSLRDIDPGATTIQWWWEEGTTGLEALAKIVDSEGPPAIAYVDTSGNLVFRDRHHRMTRAESTAIQATIRDGHEEPMFSPPLNYDIGWRDLINDVVIDVTERRPDVEQRVWSTQDRFVIEPGGTREFIVKPSDPFLNAQVPVGQAFNVDGYEVEPDFVIESGSVGEVTLSRTSGQSTKIIVKSDSGVPTVIQGMALRASPVTVHLEQQVRRADTDSQAQHGVKSLQEEAPWVTVNDAEAISELIIGNRSQRLPVVQIRITNGNAQRMAHILQRRLSDRIHIVEMLQSFMDHDFFIEQISHEIAQVGYDHSVVLGCERAREQVFKATEDETEPPPAFMFDVDGQGFDDGYFEPGDGFQLAETVFKLGSSQLDVDGLGY
;
A
#
# COMPACT_ATOMS: atom_id res chain seq x y z
N MET A 1 35.01 -31.96 4.45
CA MET A 1 34.67 -33.33 4.91
C MET A 1 33.22 -33.33 5.35
N SER A 2 32.34 -34.10 4.71
CA SER A 2 30.93 -34.23 5.12
C SER A 2 30.81 -35.19 6.31
N ILE A 3 29.99 -34.82 7.29
CA ILE A 3 29.49 -35.76 8.31
C ILE A 3 28.33 -36.52 7.67
N THR A 4 28.32 -37.86 7.77
CA THR A 4 27.33 -38.72 7.12
C THR A 4 26.79 -39.75 8.11
N GLN A 5 25.48 -39.90 8.21
CA GLN A 5 24.87 -41.01 8.94
C GLN A 5 25.10 -42.31 8.16
N VAL A 6 25.64 -43.34 8.81
CA VAL A 6 25.96 -44.62 8.17
C VAL A 6 25.00 -45.75 8.54
N GLY A 7 24.19 -45.56 9.59
CA GLY A 7 23.09 -46.45 9.95
C GLY A 7 22.46 -46.10 11.28
N SER A 8 21.28 -46.67 11.56
CA SER A 8 20.56 -46.57 12.83
C SER A 8 20.03 -47.95 13.26
N SER A 9 19.67 -48.09 14.54
CA SER A 9 18.94 -49.25 15.08
C SER A 9 18.16 -48.84 16.31
N THR A 10 16.88 -49.22 16.39
CA THR A 10 16.02 -48.90 17.52
C THR A 10 15.36 -50.15 18.10
N SER A 11 15.24 -50.21 19.42
CA SER A 11 14.60 -51.29 20.15
C SER A 11 13.82 -50.76 21.34
N GLY A 12 12.71 -51.42 21.66
CA GLY A 12 11.88 -51.10 22.81
C GLY A 12 11.36 -52.36 23.47
N VAL A 13 11.09 -52.27 24.77
CA VAL A 13 10.58 -53.37 25.58
C VAL A 13 9.37 -52.91 26.39
N GLU A 14 8.34 -53.76 26.39
CA GLU A 14 7.06 -53.62 27.09
C GLU A 14 7.23 -53.62 28.63
N PRO A 15 6.23 -53.20 29.44
CA PRO A 15 6.40 -53.02 30.88
C PRO A 15 6.78 -54.34 31.56
N ALA A 16 7.69 -54.26 32.55
CA ALA A 16 8.34 -55.37 33.28
C ALA A 16 9.80 -55.71 32.89
N SER A 17 10.48 -54.91 32.07
CA SER A 17 11.90 -55.15 31.74
C SER A 17 12.87 -54.27 32.53
N THR A 18 14.01 -54.84 32.93
CA THR A 18 15.15 -54.10 33.52
C THR A 18 16.25 -53.83 32.49
N SER A 19 16.07 -54.24 31.22
CA SER A 19 17.05 -54.03 30.15
C SER A 19 16.43 -53.98 28.76
N VAL A 20 17.03 -53.21 27.85
CA VAL A 20 16.68 -53.13 26.42
C VAL A 20 17.95 -53.26 25.58
N SER A 21 17.85 -53.96 24.45
CA SER A 21 18.98 -54.20 23.55
C SER A 21 18.63 -53.77 22.13
N ALA A 22 19.43 -52.89 21.54
CA ALA A 22 19.35 -52.51 20.13
C ALA A 22 20.49 -53.18 19.35
N ASP A 23 20.20 -53.63 18.14
CA ASP A 23 21.20 -54.25 17.28
C ASP A 23 22.28 -53.22 16.89
N ARG A 24 23.46 -53.70 16.53
CA ARG A 24 24.49 -52.83 15.96
C ARG A 24 23.97 -52.26 14.63
N PRO A 25 23.95 -50.92 14.44
CA PRO A 25 23.53 -50.34 13.17
C PRO A 25 24.31 -50.92 11.99
N THR A 26 23.61 -51.20 10.89
CA THR A 26 24.25 -51.69 9.67
C THR A 26 25.21 -50.64 9.14
N GLY A 27 26.39 -51.04 8.65
CA GLY A 27 27.37 -50.10 8.08
C GLY A 27 28.36 -49.48 9.06
N VAL A 28 28.25 -49.74 10.37
CA VAL A 28 29.23 -49.29 11.37
C VAL A 28 30.63 -49.84 11.06
N GLN A 29 31.62 -48.95 10.96
CA GLN A 29 33.04 -49.25 10.80
C GLN A 29 33.86 -48.69 11.99
N GLU A 30 35.09 -49.16 12.15
CA GLU A 30 36.02 -48.61 13.15
C GLU A 30 36.21 -47.10 12.92
N GLY A 31 36.11 -46.32 13.99
CA GLY A 31 36.26 -44.87 13.96
C GLY A 31 34.95 -44.09 13.74
N ASN A 32 33.82 -44.75 13.45
CA ASN A 32 32.52 -44.07 13.47
C ASN A 32 32.12 -43.65 14.89
N ILE A 33 31.31 -42.60 15.01
CA ILE A 33 30.74 -42.17 16.27
C ILE A 33 29.34 -42.75 16.42
N LEU A 34 29.13 -43.47 17.51
CA LEU A 34 27.86 -44.02 17.91
C LEU A 34 27.20 -43.07 18.91
N ILE A 35 25.94 -42.73 18.70
CA ILE A 35 25.13 -41.95 19.63
C ILE A 35 23.98 -42.84 20.07
N ALA A 36 23.96 -43.18 21.36
CA ALA A 36 22.87 -43.90 21.98
C ALA A 36 21.94 -42.91 22.65
N THR A 37 20.64 -43.04 22.36
CA THR A 37 19.56 -42.29 22.98
C THR A 37 18.68 -43.27 23.74
N PHE A 38 18.54 -43.05 25.03
CA PHE A 38 17.79 -43.90 25.93
C PHE A 38 16.65 -43.13 26.58
N GLN A 39 15.47 -43.73 26.65
CA GLN A 39 14.33 -43.18 27.35
C GLN A 39 13.71 -44.22 28.28
N ALA A 40 13.39 -43.80 29.49
CA ALA A 40 12.66 -44.61 30.47
C ALA A 40 11.77 -43.74 31.37
N ASN A 41 10.82 -44.40 32.02
CA ASN A 41 9.96 -43.78 33.02
C ASN A 41 10.69 -43.70 34.37
N ASP A 42 11.30 -42.56 34.67
CA ASP A 42 11.97 -42.23 35.93
C ASP A 42 13.02 -43.28 36.35
N GLN A 43 13.79 -43.77 35.38
CA GLN A 43 14.86 -44.75 35.60
C GLN A 43 16.19 -44.28 35.00
N ASP A 44 17.26 -44.43 35.77
CA ASP A 44 18.63 -44.24 35.32
C ASP A 44 19.11 -45.41 34.46
N ALA A 45 19.55 -45.13 33.23
CA ALA A 45 20.25 -46.07 32.39
C ALA A 45 21.69 -46.31 32.87
N THR A 46 22.08 -47.57 32.84
CA THR A 46 23.48 -48.00 32.85
C THR A 46 23.85 -48.43 31.43
N PHE A 47 24.59 -47.59 30.73
CA PHE A 47 25.11 -47.90 29.39
C PHE A 47 26.26 -48.93 29.45
N PRO A 48 26.44 -49.73 28.38
CA PRO A 48 27.54 -50.69 28.30
C PRO A 48 28.91 -49.97 28.21
N SER A 49 29.98 -50.68 28.59
CA SER A 49 31.33 -50.10 28.65
C SER A 49 31.76 -49.44 27.34
N GLY A 50 32.31 -48.23 27.43
CA GLY A 50 32.83 -47.45 26.29
C GLY A 50 31.87 -46.37 25.78
N PHE A 51 30.64 -46.30 26.30
CA PHE A 51 29.78 -45.14 26.13
C PHE A 51 30.06 -44.10 27.21
N THR A 52 30.15 -42.84 26.79
CA THR A 52 30.28 -41.66 27.64
C THR A 52 28.97 -40.89 27.59
N GLU A 53 28.26 -40.83 28.71
CA GLU A 53 27.04 -40.02 28.84
C GLU A 53 27.37 -38.53 28.73
N PHE A 54 26.50 -37.78 28.06
CA PHE A 54 26.62 -36.32 27.90
C PHE A 54 25.29 -35.56 28.07
N VAL A 55 24.17 -36.27 28.15
CA VAL A 55 22.84 -35.74 28.52
C VAL A 55 22.19 -36.69 29.52
N ASP A 56 21.71 -36.14 30.65
CA ASP A 56 20.74 -36.76 31.55
C ASP A 56 19.68 -35.70 31.87
N GLU A 57 18.44 -35.95 31.44
CA GLU A 57 17.32 -35.03 31.59
C GLU A 57 16.11 -35.77 32.15
N LEU A 58 15.50 -35.22 33.20
CA LEU A 58 14.28 -35.70 33.81
C LEU A 58 13.17 -34.64 33.68
N THR A 59 12.11 -34.97 32.94
CA THR A 59 10.94 -34.10 32.72
C THR A 59 9.68 -34.79 33.23
N GLY A 60 9.23 -34.42 34.43
CA GLY A 60 8.16 -35.12 35.13
C GLY A 60 8.62 -36.53 35.54
N VAL A 61 8.01 -37.56 34.96
CA VAL A 61 8.43 -38.96 35.15
C VAL A 61 9.23 -39.50 33.94
N PHE A 62 9.54 -38.67 32.95
CA PHE A 62 10.25 -39.10 31.75
C PHE A 62 11.73 -38.76 31.85
N ARG A 63 12.58 -39.77 31.82
CA ARG A 63 14.04 -39.61 31.79
C ARG A 63 14.57 -39.88 30.38
N LEU A 64 15.36 -38.96 29.87
CA LEU A 64 16.10 -39.05 28.62
C LEU A 64 17.59 -39.01 28.94
N GLN A 65 18.32 -40.02 28.50
CA GLN A 65 19.77 -40.05 28.61
C GLN A 65 20.40 -40.27 27.24
N MET A 66 21.48 -39.56 26.95
CA MET A 66 22.25 -39.74 25.72
C MET A 66 23.72 -39.99 26.05
N ALA A 67 24.29 -40.96 25.34
CA ALA A 67 25.68 -41.32 25.47
C ALA A 67 26.33 -41.52 24.09
N TRP A 68 27.62 -41.23 23.97
CA TRP A 68 28.35 -41.43 22.73
C TRP A 68 29.51 -42.41 22.92
N LYS A 69 29.89 -43.10 21.85
CA LYS A 69 31.03 -44.02 21.81
C LYS A 69 31.75 -43.90 20.48
N LYS A 70 33.08 -44.05 20.47
CA LYS A 70 33.83 -44.34 19.24
C LYS A 70 33.78 -45.84 18.93
N ALA A 71 33.30 -46.20 17.75
CA ALA A 71 33.29 -47.58 17.27
C ALA A 71 34.72 -48.12 17.11
N THR A 72 34.95 -49.33 17.59
CA THR A 72 36.20 -50.08 17.53
C THR A 72 36.15 -51.14 16.42
N SER A 73 37.27 -51.79 16.14
CA SER A 73 37.31 -52.94 15.21
C SER A 73 36.55 -54.17 15.70
N SER A 74 36.04 -54.18 16.95
CA SER A 74 35.33 -55.32 17.56
C SER A 74 34.05 -54.87 18.28
N GLU A 75 33.14 -54.19 17.57
CA GLU A 75 31.83 -53.84 18.11
C GLU A 75 30.91 -55.08 18.25
N PRO A 76 30.15 -55.20 19.35
CA PRO A 76 29.24 -56.32 19.60
C PRO A 76 28.09 -56.35 18.57
N SER A 77 27.38 -57.49 18.48
CA SER A 77 26.21 -57.62 17.59
C SER A 77 25.02 -56.78 18.03
N SER A 78 24.94 -56.42 19.32
CA SER A 78 23.93 -55.55 19.91
C SER A 78 24.49 -54.84 21.15
N TYR A 79 23.84 -53.74 21.54
CA TYR A 79 24.18 -52.97 22.73
C TYR A 79 22.99 -53.00 23.69
N SER A 80 23.27 -53.34 24.95
CA SER A 80 22.22 -53.47 25.98
C SER A 80 22.38 -52.40 27.05
N VAL A 81 21.29 -51.69 27.35
CA VAL A 81 21.19 -50.71 28.42
C VAL A 81 20.28 -51.27 29.51
N SER A 82 20.67 -51.12 30.78
CA SER A 82 19.93 -51.64 31.93
C SER A 82 19.47 -50.52 32.86
N VAL A 83 18.42 -50.76 33.64
CA VAL A 83 17.87 -49.82 34.62
C VAL A 83 17.71 -50.46 36.00
N GLY A 84 17.61 -49.64 37.05
CA GLY A 84 17.52 -50.09 38.44
C GLY A 84 16.20 -50.76 38.83
N ALA A 85 15.09 -50.40 38.18
CA ALA A 85 13.78 -51.01 38.37
C ALA A 85 13.07 -51.22 37.02
N SER A 86 12.10 -52.14 37.01
CA SER A 86 11.35 -52.47 35.81
C SER A 86 10.57 -51.26 35.30
N ALA A 87 10.82 -50.85 34.07
CA ALA A 87 10.09 -49.77 33.40
C ALA A 87 9.95 -50.08 31.90
N PRO A 88 9.06 -49.39 31.17
CA PRO A 88 9.12 -49.34 29.71
C PRO A 88 10.41 -48.66 29.28
N LEU A 89 11.18 -49.30 28.40
CA LEU A 89 12.50 -48.81 27.98
C LEU A 89 12.55 -48.71 26.46
N VAL A 90 13.17 -47.64 25.96
CA VAL A 90 13.46 -47.45 24.54
C VAL A 90 14.93 -47.09 24.38
N LEU A 91 15.59 -47.73 23.43
CA LEU A 91 16.98 -47.48 23.07
C LEU A 91 17.09 -47.33 21.56
N SER A 92 17.67 -46.22 21.10
CA SER A 92 18.08 -46.01 19.72
C SER A 92 19.58 -45.76 19.64
N ILE A 93 20.24 -46.32 18.64
CA ILE A 93 21.67 -46.14 18.38
C ILE A 93 21.86 -45.71 16.95
N GLN A 94 22.54 -44.58 16.76
CA GLN A 94 22.88 -44.03 15.46
C GLN A 94 24.38 -44.04 15.25
N ALA A 95 24.82 -44.29 14.03
CA ALA A 95 26.22 -44.33 13.65
C ALA A 95 26.55 -43.25 12.63
N TRP A 96 27.63 -42.51 12.87
CA TRP A 96 28.05 -41.35 12.11
C TRP A 96 29.50 -41.48 11.65
N ALA A 97 29.74 -41.27 10.36
CA ALA A 97 31.08 -41.17 9.77
C ALA A 97 31.48 -39.70 9.58
N GLY A 98 32.80 -39.43 9.65
CA GLY A 98 33.36 -38.09 9.45
C GLY A 98 33.33 -37.17 10.66
N ALA A 99 32.83 -37.63 11.82
CA ALA A 99 32.81 -36.88 13.08
C ALA A 99 34.14 -36.97 13.86
N ASP A 100 34.41 -35.98 14.72
CA ASP A 100 35.59 -35.92 15.60
C ASP A 100 35.57 -37.06 16.62
N ALA A 101 36.57 -37.93 16.58
CA ALA A 101 36.61 -39.14 17.40
C ALA A 101 37.15 -38.94 18.81
N VAL A 102 37.54 -37.72 19.17
CA VAL A 102 38.11 -37.38 20.50
C VAL A 102 37.09 -36.61 21.35
N SER A 103 36.37 -35.66 20.76
CA SER A 103 35.30 -34.90 21.43
C SER A 103 34.19 -34.58 20.42
N PRO A 104 33.36 -35.57 20.06
CA PRO A 104 32.39 -35.44 18.96
C PRO A 104 31.26 -34.48 19.26
N THR A 105 30.94 -34.24 20.54
CA THR A 105 29.72 -33.56 20.97
C THR A 105 30.00 -32.24 21.71
N TYR A 106 29.21 -31.22 21.42
CA TYR A 106 29.08 -30.01 22.24
C TYR A 106 27.62 -29.85 22.67
N ALA A 107 27.41 -29.72 23.98
CA ALA A 107 26.10 -29.64 24.61
C ALA A 107 26.08 -28.44 25.57
N ALA A 108 25.38 -27.36 25.20
CA ALA A 108 25.27 -26.15 26.02
C ALA A 108 23.97 -26.15 26.85
N SER A 109 24.06 -25.78 28.13
CA SER A 109 22.93 -25.76 29.07
C SER A 109 22.06 -24.50 29.01
N ARG A 110 22.32 -23.58 28.06
CA ARG A 110 21.66 -22.28 27.94
C ARG A 110 20.99 -22.20 26.56
N ALA A 111 19.81 -21.60 26.47
CA ALA A 111 19.26 -21.14 25.20
C ALA A 111 20.27 -20.15 24.60
N VAL A 112 21.13 -20.63 23.70
CA VAL A 112 22.09 -19.81 22.99
C VAL A 112 21.27 -19.06 21.93
N ALA A 113 21.15 -17.74 22.13
CA ALA A 113 20.69 -16.82 21.10
C ALA A 113 21.49 -17.07 19.80
N SER A 114 20.84 -16.87 18.67
CA SER A 114 21.28 -17.20 17.31
C SER A 114 22.65 -16.65 16.85
N ASP A 115 23.37 -15.86 17.66
CA ASP A 115 24.54 -15.10 17.23
C ASP A 115 25.84 -15.53 17.94
N ALA A 116 26.28 -16.77 17.75
CA ALA A 116 27.59 -17.22 18.24
C ALA A 116 28.65 -17.18 17.12
N THR A 117 29.17 -15.99 16.81
CA THR A 117 30.31 -15.77 15.89
C THR A 117 31.69 -15.91 16.57
N ASP A 118 31.75 -16.27 17.86
CA ASP A 118 33.02 -16.46 18.59
C ASP A 118 33.21 -17.94 18.97
N GLN A 119 34.07 -18.64 18.24
CA GLN A 119 34.54 -20.00 18.59
C GLN A 119 36.03 -19.98 18.99
N SER A 120 36.33 -19.42 20.16
CA SER A 120 37.62 -19.60 20.82
C SER A 120 37.57 -20.71 21.89
N GLU A 121 38.09 -21.89 21.51
CA GLU A 121 38.41 -23.09 22.31
C GLU A 121 37.24 -23.89 22.98
N PRO A 122 37.27 -25.24 22.97
CA PRO A 122 36.24 -26.07 23.61
C PRO A 122 36.38 -26.14 25.15
N PHE A 123 35.24 -26.13 25.86
CA PHE A 123 35.17 -26.51 27.28
C PHE A 123 35.62 -27.96 27.48
N SER A 124 36.36 -28.21 28.55
CA SER A 124 37.05 -29.49 28.82
C SER A 124 36.13 -30.65 29.24
N THR A 125 34.82 -30.47 29.33
CA THR A 125 33.86 -31.54 29.66
C THR A 125 32.44 -31.21 29.15
N PRO A 126 31.83 -32.03 28.28
CA PRO A 126 30.45 -31.84 27.84
C PRO A 126 29.52 -32.52 28.85
N THR A 127 28.90 -31.76 29.74
CA THR A 127 27.89 -32.30 30.66
C THR A 127 26.78 -31.29 30.85
N ILE A 128 25.53 -31.69 30.53
CA ILE A 128 24.33 -30.95 30.91
C ILE A 128 23.67 -31.73 32.04
N THR A 129 23.49 -31.08 33.19
CA THR A 129 22.74 -31.61 34.33
C THR A 129 21.80 -30.49 34.81
N ASN A 130 20.56 -30.43 34.31
CA ASN A 130 19.59 -29.43 34.78
C ASN A 130 18.13 -29.87 34.61
N ASN A 131 17.31 -29.60 35.64
CA ASN A 131 15.92 -30.04 35.81
C ASN A 131 14.86 -29.01 35.37
N ASN A 132 15.21 -27.99 34.57
CA ASN A 132 14.27 -26.93 34.17
C ASN A 132 13.81 -27.04 32.71
N VAL A 133 12.49 -26.98 32.54
CA VAL A 133 11.72 -27.29 31.33
C VAL A 133 11.73 -26.09 30.37
N GLY A 134 12.31 -26.25 29.18
CA GLY A 134 12.29 -25.25 28.11
C GLY A 134 12.62 -25.90 26.76
N ARG A 135 11.75 -25.68 25.76
CA ARG A 135 11.83 -26.24 24.39
C ARG A 135 13.09 -25.77 23.65
N GLY A 136 13.68 -26.65 22.83
CA GLY A 136 14.66 -26.26 21.79
C GLY A 136 16.15 -26.37 22.17
N ARG A 137 16.60 -27.50 22.72
CA ARG A 137 18.03 -27.75 22.98
C ARG A 137 18.75 -28.27 21.73
N LYS A 138 19.98 -27.81 21.47
CA LYS A 138 20.80 -28.14 20.30
C LYS A 138 22.01 -28.97 20.70
N LEU A 139 22.17 -30.16 20.13
CA LEU A 139 23.41 -30.96 20.18
C LEU A 139 24.21 -30.74 18.90
N TYR A 140 25.51 -30.47 19.03
CA TYR A 140 26.41 -30.15 17.93
C TYR A 140 27.39 -31.32 17.69
N LEU A 141 27.42 -31.88 16.48
CA LEU A 141 28.48 -32.82 16.06
C LEU A 141 29.58 -32.13 15.27
N ARG A 142 30.84 -32.36 15.66
CA ARG A 142 32.00 -31.74 15.01
C ARG A 142 32.58 -32.64 13.92
N ALA A 143 32.96 -32.07 12.77
CA ALA A 143 33.69 -32.80 11.74
C ALA A 143 35.15 -33.09 12.12
N CYS A 144 35.71 -34.18 11.59
CA CYS A 144 37.12 -34.55 11.67
C CYS A 144 38.04 -33.40 11.20
N ARG A 145 39.05 -33.02 12.00
CA ARG A 145 40.10 -32.07 11.58
C ARG A 145 41.11 -32.79 10.67
N SER A 146 41.26 -32.34 9.43
CA SER A 146 42.37 -32.74 8.55
C SER A 146 43.57 -31.83 8.75
N THR A 147 44.78 -32.38 8.67
CA THR A 147 46.05 -31.64 8.71
C THR A 147 46.43 -31.00 7.37
N SER A 148 45.56 -31.06 6.35
CA SER A 148 45.82 -30.52 5.01
C SER A 148 45.13 -29.17 4.83
N SER A 149 45.85 -28.18 4.29
CA SER A 149 45.47 -26.75 4.23
C SER A 149 44.45 -26.37 3.14
N ILE A 150 43.87 -27.34 2.43
CA ILE A 150 42.80 -27.10 1.45
C ILE A 150 41.74 -28.18 1.62
N ILE A 151 40.56 -27.78 2.10
CA ILE A 151 39.37 -28.64 2.22
C ILE A 151 38.23 -27.95 1.48
N THR A 152 37.76 -28.54 0.38
CA THR A 152 36.52 -28.14 -0.26
C THR A 152 35.35 -28.74 0.53
N TYR A 153 34.38 -27.90 0.90
CA TYR A 153 33.19 -28.32 1.64
C TYR A 153 32.00 -28.43 0.70
N THR A 154 31.36 -29.60 0.65
CA THR A 154 30.07 -29.80 -0.01
C THR A 154 28.95 -29.56 0.99
N THR A 155 27.97 -28.74 0.61
CA THR A 155 26.86 -28.23 1.45
C THR A 155 25.74 -29.24 1.73
N ALA A 156 25.97 -30.54 1.53
CA ALA A 156 24.92 -31.56 1.65
C ALA A 156 25.31 -32.68 2.62
N VAL A 157 24.45 -32.92 3.62
CA VAL A 157 24.36 -34.23 4.30
C VAL A 157 23.66 -35.19 3.33
N SER A 158 24.40 -36.15 2.79
CA SER A 158 23.89 -37.18 1.88
C SER A 158 23.63 -38.48 2.65
N GLY A 159 22.49 -39.14 2.41
CA GLY A 159 22.16 -40.45 2.99
C GLY A 159 20.99 -40.50 3.98
N VAL A 160 20.36 -39.36 4.33
CA VAL A 160 19.17 -39.35 5.19
C VAL A 160 17.90 -39.41 4.31
N THR A 161 17.22 -40.55 4.31
CA THR A 161 15.85 -40.76 3.79
C THR A 161 14.81 -40.45 4.86
N GLU A 162 13.62 -39.95 4.46
CA GLU A 162 12.64 -39.25 5.32
C GLU A 162 12.12 -39.99 6.56
N VAL A 163 12.27 -41.32 6.67
CA VAL A 163 11.94 -42.05 7.91
C VAL A 163 12.84 -43.29 7.99
N GLU A 164 13.86 -43.28 8.86
CA GLU A 164 14.81 -44.40 8.94
C GLU A 164 14.51 -45.42 10.06
N ASP A 165 13.78 -45.06 11.12
CA ASP A 165 13.30 -46.04 12.12
C ASP A 165 12.30 -45.40 13.09
N VAL A 166 11.09 -45.96 13.19
CA VAL A 166 10.09 -45.56 14.20
C VAL A 166 9.81 -46.75 15.11
N GLY A 167 10.30 -46.67 16.35
CA GLY A 167 9.90 -47.60 17.39
C GLY A 167 8.61 -47.11 18.04
N VAL A 168 7.49 -47.80 17.82
CA VAL A 168 6.23 -47.59 18.56
C VAL A 168 5.98 -48.81 19.44
N PHE A 169 5.86 -48.61 20.75
CA PHE A 169 5.52 -49.68 21.70
C PHE A 169 4.38 -49.27 22.63
N SER A 170 3.54 -50.24 23.01
CA SER A 170 2.28 -50.01 23.71
C SER A 170 2.24 -50.73 25.05
N GLY A 171 2.85 -50.10 26.05
CA GLY A 171 2.96 -50.62 27.41
C GLY A 171 1.98 -50.00 28.38
N GLY A 172 0.75 -50.52 28.45
CA GLY A 172 -0.28 -50.01 29.37
C GLY A 172 -0.92 -48.70 28.91
N THR A 173 -1.24 -47.80 29.86
CA THR A 173 -1.96 -46.52 29.61
C THR A 173 -1.12 -45.43 28.94
N VAL A 174 0.16 -45.67 28.70
CA VAL A 174 1.11 -44.71 28.10
C VAL A 174 1.73 -45.33 26.84
N ARG A 175 1.82 -44.56 25.76
CA ARG A 175 2.47 -44.96 24.50
C ARG A 175 3.84 -44.27 24.39
N TYR A 176 4.82 -44.95 23.83
CA TYR A 176 6.17 -44.41 23.61
C TYR A 176 6.48 -44.46 22.12
N SER A 177 6.92 -43.34 21.54
CA SER A 177 7.37 -43.26 20.14
C SER A 177 8.65 -42.45 20.01
N HIS A 178 9.62 -42.99 19.27
CA HIS A 178 10.85 -42.32 18.85
C HIS A 178 10.85 -42.16 17.32
N GLY A 179 11.15 -40.95 16.82
CA GLY A 179 11.25 -40.67 15.38
C GLY A 179 12.47 -39.80 15.02
N LEU A 180 13.07 -40.06 13.85
CA LEU A 180 14.17 -39.31 13.23
C LEU A 180 13.63 -38.54 12.02
N TYR A 181 13.84 -37.23 11.97
CA TYR A 181 13.29 -36.35 10.92
C TYR A 181 14.39 -35.54 10.22
N LYS A 182 14.29 -35.42 8.90
CA LYS A 182 15.11 -34.54 8.08
C LYS A 182 14.31 -33.27 7.81
N ASP A 183 14.86 -32.13 8.18
CA ASP A 183 14.31 -30.78 8.01
C ASP A 183 13.22 -30.37 9.01
N ASN A 184 13.30 -29.12 9.48
CA ASN A 184 12.35 -28.50 10.43
C ASN A 184 11.00 -28.15 9.77
N ASN A 185 10.90 -28.23 8.43
CA ASN A 185 9.77 -27.70 7.67
C ASN A 185 8.59 -28.67 7.49
N ASP A 186 8.74 -29.94 7.90
CA ASP A 186 7.68 -30.96 7.78
C ASP A 186 7.22 -31.48 9.15
N LEU A 187 7.42 -30.67 10.20
CA LEU A 187 6.71 -30.84 11.46
C LEU A 187 5.35 -30.17 11.34
N ASP A 188 4.46 -30.79 10.57
CA ASP A 188 3.04 -30.50 10.63
C ASP A 188 2.59 -30.81 12.07
N HIS A 189 2.45 -29.75 12.87
CA HIS A 189 2.16 -29.81 14.31
C HIS A 189 0.76 -30.37 14.61
N ASP A 190 0.02 -30.77 13.57
CA ASP A 190 -1.36 -31.23 13.62
C ASP A 190 -1.53 -32.76 13.73
N ALA A 191 -0.43 -33.53 13.71
CA ALA A 191 -0.49 -34.93 14.13
C ALA A 191 -0.67 -35.00 15.66
N ARG A 192 -1.93 -35.07 16.12
CA ARG A 192 -2.35 -35.23 17.53
C ARG A 192 -1.89 -36.54 18.20
N GLY A 193 -0.58 -36.74 18.28
CA GLY A 193 0.08 -37.76 19.09
C GLY A 193 1.43 -37.20 19.56
N SER A 194 1.66 -37.21 20.87
CA SER A 194 2.91 -36.72 21.47
C SER A 194 4.10 -37.52 20.95
N GLN A 195 4.94 -36.89 20.13
CA GLN A 195 6.15 -37.48 19.57
C GLN A 195 7.39 -36.98 20.34
N SER A 196 8.33 -37.87 20.62
CA SER A 196 9.69 -37.53 21.01
C SER A 196 10.61 -37.87 19.83
N GLY A 197 11.42 -36.93 19.37
CA GLY A 197 12.21 -37.15 18.16
C GLY A 197 13.49 -36.32 18.11
N ILE A 198 14.40 -36.75 17.25
CA ILE A 198 15.66 -36.09 16.92
C ILE A 198 15.49 -35.47 15.52
N GLY A 199 15.41 -34.14 15.46
CA GLY A 199 15.39 -33.39 14.20
C GLY A 199 16.82 -32.97 13.82
N ILE A 200 17.21 -33.18 12.56
CA ILE A 200 18.53 -32.81 12.04
C ILE A 200 18.39 -31.55 11.17
N THR A 201 19.14 -30.49 11.51
CA THR A 201 19.29 -29.31 10.64
C THR A 201 20.76 -29.04 10.35
N ALA A 202 21.08 -28.81 9.08
CA ALA A 202 22.36 -28.25 8.66
C ALA A 202 22.23 -26.73 8.61
N SER A 203 22.76 -26.02 9.61
CA SER A 203 22.79 -24.55 9.59
C SER A 203 24.17 -24.04 10.01
N ASP A 204 25.04 -23.85 9.02
CA ASP A 204 25.94 -22.69 8.92
C ASP A 204 26.71 -22.82 7.58
N THR A 205 26.50 -21.86 6.68
CA THR A 205 27.18 -21.79 5.38
C THR A 205 28.56 -21.15 5.43
N GLU A 206 29.04 -20.68 6.59
CA GLU A 206 30.24 -19.84 6.59
C GLU A 206 31.46 -20.33 7.39
N THR A 207 31.43 -21.27 8.36
CA THR A 207 32.73 -21.82 8.85
C THR A 207 32.76 -23.14 9.63
N ASN A 208 31.66 -23.78 10.03
CA ASN A 208 31.76 -25.03 10.81
C ASN A 208 30.70 -26.08 10.44
N ASN A 209 31.15 -27.25 9.97
CA ASN A 209 30.30 -28.43 9.76
C ASN A 209 29.77 -28.96 11.08
N ILE A 210 28.59 -28.48 11.46
CA ILE A 210 27.86 -28.80 12.68
C ILE A 210 26.55 -29.48 12.28
N VAL A 211 26.30 -30.68 12.83
CA VAL A 211 24.96 -31.27 12.84
C VAL A 211 24.25 -30.80 14.09
N VAL A 212 23.10 -30.12 13.95
CA VAL A 212 22.24 -29.72 15.06
C VAL A 212 21.15 -30.76 15.26
N THR A 213 21.08 -31.34 16.46
CA THR A 213 19.99 -32.24 16.87
C THR A 213 19.08 -31.56 17.90
N TYR A 214 17.77 -31.57 17.65
CA TYR A 214 16.75 -31.11 18.60
C TYR A 214 16.25 -32.24 19.50
N ILE A 215 15.98 -31.92 20.77
CA ILE A 215 15.37 -32.84 21.72
C ILE A 215 13.96 -32.34 22.03
N LEU A 216 12.95 -33.16 21.73
CA LEU A 216 11.54 -32.90 22.04
C LEU A 216 11.06 -33.89 23.12
N THR A 217 10.43 -33.38 24.18
CA THR A 217 9.69 -34.19 25.16
C THR A 217 8.26 -33.66 25.27
N SER A 218 7.27 -34.54 25.18
CA SER A 218 5.86 -34.17 25.40
C SER A 218 5.10 -35.29 26.12
N GLN A 219 4.19 -34.92 27.03
CA GLN A 219 3.37 -35.85 27.82
C GLN A 219 2.19 -36.40 26.99
N ILE A 220 1.83 -37.67 27.17
CA ILE A 220 0.57 -38.25 26.66
C ILE A 220 -0.41 -38.41 27.82
N ASN A 221 -1.60 -37.81 27.70
CA ASN A 221 -2.73 -38.12 28.58
C ASN A 221 -3.53 -39.30 28.01
N ALA A 222 -3.93 -40.22 28.90
CA ALA A 222 -4.64 -41.46 28.55
C ALA A 222 -6.00 -41.16 27.88
N GLY A 223 -6.19 -41.58 26.63
CA GLY A 223 -7.50 -41.45 25.97
C GLY A 223 -7.65 -41.81 24.49
N HIS A 224 -6.59 -41.92 23.67
CA HIS A 224 -6.77 -42.00 22.21
C HIS A 224 -6.38 -43.36 21.58
N ALA A 225 -7.29 -43.92 20.77
CA ALA A 225 -7.15 -45.19 20.06
C ALA A 225 -6.18 -45.10 18.86
N ALA A 226 -5.83 -46.25 18.28
CA ALA A 226 -4.73 -46.54 17.36
C ALA A 226 -4.44 -45.55 16.20
N VAL A 227 -3.15 -45.40 15.84
CA VAL A 227 -2.69 -44.85 14.56
C VAL A 227 -1.98 -45.96 13.80
N THR A 228 -2.45 -46.29 12.59
CA THR A 228 -1.82 -47.24 11.66
C THR A 228 -1.20 -46.44 10.52
N ALA A 229 0.12 -46.44 10.40
CA ALA A 229 0.80 -45.83 9.25
C ALA A 229 0.88 -46.84 8.10
N THR A 230 0.32 -46.49 6.94
CA THR A 230 0.53 -47.21 5.67
C THR A 230 1.30 -46.27 4.75
N GLY A 231 2.48 -46.69 4.28
CA GLY A 231 3.35 -45.86 3.46
C GLY A 231 2.88 -45.77 1.99
N ASN A 232 3.12 -44.60 1.38
CA ASN A 232 3.20 -44.44 -0.07
C ASN A 232 4.34 -43.48 -0.42
N ALA A 233 5.19 -43.91 -1.36
CA ALA A 233 6.27 -43.13 -1.95
C ALA A 233 5.77 -42.27 -3.15
N PRO A 234 6.67 -41.56 -3.85
CA PRO A 234 6.80 -40.10 -3.89
C PRO A 234 5.86 -39.43 -4.91
N ARG A 235 5.43 -38.19 -4.64
CA ARG A 235 4.85 -37.29 -5.66
C ARG A 235 5.64 -36.00 -5.76
N ALA A 236 6.27 -35.81 -6.92
CA ALA A 236 6.65 -34.51 -7.44
C ALA A 236 5.46 -33.87 -8.18
N GLY A 237 5.23 -32.57 -8.00
CA GLY A 237 4.41 -31.74 -8.89
C GLY A 237 3.07 -31.21 -8.35
N VAL A 238 3.07 -29.89 -8.05
CA VAL A 238 2.05 -28.82 -8.15
C VAL A 238 0.55 -29.18 -8.31
N GLY A 239 -0.29 -28.57 -7.46
CA GLY A 239 -1.72 -28.30 -7.74
C GLY A 239 -2.60 -28.19 -6.49
N ALA A 240 -3.18 -27.01 -6.26
CA ALA A 240 -4.23 -26.82 -5.24
C ALA A 240 -5.56 -27.46 -5.67
N LYS A 241 -6.21 -28.23 -4.78
CA LYS A 241 -7.68 -28.34 -4.69
C LYS A 241 -8.12 -29.05 -3.40
N ALA A 242 -8.95 -28.37 -2.61
CA ALA A 242 -9.59 -28.88 -1.40
C ALA A 242 -10.68 -29.93 -1.69
N THR A 243 -10.93 -30.84 -0.74
CA THR A 243 -12.28 -31.39 -0.50
C THR A 243 -12.44 -31.88 0.95
N ALA A 244 -13.57 -31.53 1.55
CA ALA A 244 -13.92 -31.45 2.97
C ALA A 244 -13.95 -32.76 3.77
N ALA A 245 -13.78 -32.66 5.10
CA ALA A 245 -14.78 -33.05 6.12
C ALA A 245 -14.32 -32.68 7.54
N THR A 246 -15.04 -31.73 8.16
CA THR A 246 -15.26 -31.51 9.61
C THR A 246 -14.43 -32.32 10.62
N ALA A 247 -13.48 -31.64 11.28
CA ALA A 247 -13.11 -31.91 12.67
C ALA A 247 -12.47 -30.66 13.28
N THR A 248 -13.14 -30.10 14.29
CA THR A 248 -12.74 -28.91 15.02
C THR A 248 -11.42 -29.17 15.78
N ALA A 249 -10.42 -28.33 15.51
CA ALA A 249 -9.12 -28.35 16.16
C ALA A 249 -8.75 -26.94 16.62
N THR A 250 -8.80 -26.73 17.93
CA THR A 250 -8.26 -25.54 18.57
C THR A 250 -6.73 -25.60 18.50
N ALA A 251 -6.16 -24.97 17.49
CA ALA A 251 -4.74 -24.65 17.43
C ALA A 251 -4.51 -23.39 18.27
N ASN A 252 -3.53 -23.42 19.17
CA ASN A 252 -3.04 -22.21 19.86
C ASN A 252 -2.13 -21.41 18.91
N ASP A 253 -2.71 -20.95 17.82
CA ASP A 253 -2.38 -19.72 17.10
C ASP A 253 -3.70 -19.05 16.66
N ALA A 254 -4.61 -18.98 17.62
CA ALA A 254 -5.80 -18.17 17.58
C ALA A 254 -5.70 -17.11 18.68
N LEU A 255 -5.83 -15.86 18.25
CA LEU A 255 -6.50 -14.77 18.95
C LEU A 255 -7.16 -15.20 20.28
N VAL A 256 -6.56 -14.83 21.41
CA VAL A 256 -7.27 -14.65 22.67
C VAL A 256 -7.53 -13.16 22.83
N VAL A 257 -8.63 -12.67 22.25
CA VAL A 257 -9.26 -11.44 22.77
C VAL A 257 -9.93 -11.83 24.08
N THR A 258 -9.54 -11.12 25.13
CA THR A 258 -10.08 -11.30 26.47
C THR A 258 -11.35 -10.45 26.59
N GLU A 259 -12.48 -11.03 26.95
CA GLU A 259 -13.52 -10.38 27.75
C GLU A 259 -13.69 -11.26 29.01
N THR A 260 -13.76 -10.75 30.24
CA THR A 260 -14.68 -9.71 30.72
C THR A 260 -14.09 -9.03 31.96
N VAL A 261 -14.32 -7.72 32.14
CA VAL A 261 -14.24 -7.06 33.46
C VAL A 261 -15.62 -6.51 33.80
N GLU A 262 -16.22 -6.99 34.89
CA GLU A 262 -17.13 -6.19 35.72
C GLU A 262 -16.43 -5.88 37.07
N ALA A 263 -16.51 -4.61 37.48
CA ALA A 263 -15.85 -3.97 38.64
C ALA A 263 -16.54 -4.35 40.00
N PRO A 264 -16.08 -3.94 41.24
CA PRO A 264 -15.80 -2.54 41.62
C PRO A 264 -14.74 -2.24 42.74
N ALA A 265 -14.41 -0.94 42.86
CA ALA A 265 -14.12 -0.12 44.07
C ALA A 265 -12.67 0.13 44.62
N GLU A 266 -12.27 1.42 44.52
CA GLU A 266 -11.60 2.30 45.52
C GLU A 266 -10.05 2.24 45.77
N PRO A 267 -9.39 3.35 46.20
CA PRO A 267 -8.30 3.96 45.44
C PRO A 267 -6.96 4.12 46.20
N GLY A 268 -5.89 4.29 45.44
CA GLY A 268 -4.70 5.06 45.85
C GLY A 268 -3.38 4.28 45.88
N ALA A 269 -2.50 4.56 44.92
CA ALA A 269 -1.07 4.80 45.15
C ALA A 269 -0.31 5.09 43.83
N VAL A 270 0.08 6.36 43.68
CA VAL A 270 1.36 6.89 43.17
C VAL A 270 2.05 6.19 42.00
N ALA A 271 2.14 6.93 40.90
CA ALA A 271 2.88 6.64 39.68
C ALA A 271 4.39 6.39 39.89
N ALA A 272 4.90 5.35 39.24
CA ALA A 272 6.31 5.22 38.84
C ALA A 272 6.33 4.73 37.39
N THR A 273 6.81 5.60 36.50
CA THR A 273 6.97 5.35 35.06
C THR A 273 8.14 4.39 34.85
N ALA A 274 7.85 3.17 34.39
CA ALA A 274 8.85 2.29 33.80
C ALA A 274 8.51 2.12 32.32
N ASN A 275 9.34 2.73 31.47
CA ASN A 275 9.38 2.47 30.04
C ASN A 275 9.84 1.03 29.83
N ASP A 276 8.88 0.12 29.64
CA ASP A 276 9.16 -1.21 29.09
C ASP A 276 8.07 -1.52 28.06
N ALA A 277 8.17 -0.85 26.91
CA ALA A 277 7.39 -1.19 25.74
C ALA A 277 8.04 -2.41 25.08
N THR A 278 7.74 -3.60 25.61
CA THR A 278 7.82 -4.83 24.82
C THR A 278 6.62 -4.84 23.89
N ALA A 279 6.69 -4.00 22.84
CA ALA A 279 5.89 -4.20 21.65
C ALA A 279 6.25 -5.58 21.11
N GLY A 280 5.26 -6.47 21.01
CA GLY A 280 5.43 -7.75 20.35
C GLY A 280 6.03 -7.51 18.97
N LEU A 281 7.21 -8.06 18.72
CA LEU A 281 7.85 -8.03 17.41
C LEU A 281 6.94 -8.80 16.44
N VAL A 282 6.08 -8.08 15.74
CA VAL A 282 5.48 -8.58 14.50
C VAL A 282 6.63 -8.63 13.50
N GLU A 283 7.25 -9.80 13.34
CA GLU A 283 8.25 -10.01 12.29
C GLU A 283 7.54 -9.89 10.94
N PHE A 284 7.75 -8.75 10.26
CA PHE A 284 7.31 -8.59 8.89
C PHE A 284 8.14 -9.51 7.98
N PRO A 285 7.54 -10.14 6.95
CA PRO A 285 8.30 -10.94 6.01
C PRO A 285 9.29 -10.06 5.24
N ARG A 286 10.47 -10.59 4.90
CA ARG A 286 11.45 -9.86 4.07
C ARG A 286 11.02 -9.71 2.60
N THR A 287 10.00 -10.44 2.18
CA THR A 287 9.47 -10.46 0.81
C THR A 287 8.04 -9.93 0.76
N ALA A 288 7.68 -9.32 -0.37
CA ALA A 288 6.32 -8.92 -0.71
C ALA A 288 5.81 -9.79 -1.87
N SER A 289 4.50 -9.96 -1.98
CA SER A 289 3.86 -10.47 -3.20
C SER A 289 3.52 -9.30 -4.11
N TYR A 290 3.63 -9.49 -5.42
CA TYR A 290 3.40 -8.42 -6.39
C TYR A 290 2.25 -8.77 -7.31
N GLN A 291 1.47 -7.75 -7.65
CA GLN A 291 0.35 -7.85 -8.58
C GLN A 291 0.53 -6.80 -9.67
N ILE A 292 0.41 -7.23 -10.92
CA ILE A 292 0.57 -6.38 -12.11
C ILE A 292 -0.69 -6.57 -12.94
N PHE A 293 -1.46 -5.50 -13.08
CA PHE A 293 -2.71 -5.49 -13.83
C PHE A 293 -2.60 -4.56 -15.03
N ILE A 294 -3.17 -5.02 -16.15
CA ILE A 294 -3.41 -4.22 -17.35
C ILE A 294 -4.88 -4.37 -17.72
N ASP A 295 -5.63 -3.27 -17.69
CA ASP A 295 -7.03 -3.25 -18.09
C ASP A 295 -7.13 -3.23 -19.63
N TRP A 296 -7.16 -4.42 -20.23
CA TRP A 296 -7.13 -4.57 -21.69
C TRP A 296 -8.41 -4.10 -22.35
N ASP A 297 -9.57 -4.32 -21.73
CA ASP A 297 -10.86 -3.96 -22.32
C ASP A 297 -11.38 -2.58 -21.92
N ASN A 298 -10.67 -1.91 -21.02
CA ASN A 298 -10.88 -0.53 -20.59
C ASN A 298 -12.29 -0.34 -20.03
N ASP A 299 -12.77 -1.32 -19.27
CA ASP A 299 -14.05 -1.29 -18.56
C ASP A 299 -13.97 -0.46 -17.26
N GLY A 300 -12.77 -0.06 -16.83
CA GLY A 300 -12.54 0.72 -15.62
C GLY A 300 -12.58 -0.11 -14.34
N GLY A 301 -12.57 -1.45 -14.45
CA GLY A 301 -12.67 -2.39 -13.35
C GLY A 301 -11.56 -2.26 -12.31
N LEU A 302 -10.39 -1.73 -12.67
CA LEU A 302 -9.27 -1.50 -11.75
C LEU A 302 -9.45 -0.32 -10.79
N GLN A 303 -10.46 0.55 -10.97
CA GLN A 303 -10.64 1.80 -10.23
C GLN A 303 -11.91 1.84 -9.36
N LEU A 304 -12.59 0.70 -9.17
CA LEU A 304 -13.93 0.66 -8.56
C LEU A 304 -13.97 0.87 -7.04
N GLY A 305 -12.88 0.65 -6.32
CA GLY A 305 -12.90 0.61 -4.85
C GLY A 305 -11.72 1.31 -4.17
N GLU A 306 -11.24 2.42 -4.71
CA GLU A 306 -10.23 3.25 -4.06
C GLU A 306 -10.93 4.31 -3.20
N PHE A 307 -11.26 3.97 -1.94
CA PHE A 307 -12.10 4.79 -1.05
C PHE A 307 -11.32 5.90 -0.32
N GLU A 308 -10.35 6.54 -0.98
CA GLU A 308 -9.48 7.55 -0.36
C GLU A 308 -10.18 8.91 -0.14
N ALA A 309 -11.17 9.22 -0.97
CA ALA A 309 -11.84 10.53 -0.96
C ALA A 309 -13.36 10.45 -0.83
N THR A 310 -14.00 9.40 -1.37
CA THR A 310 -15.45 9.38 -1.56
C THR A 310 -16.04 7.98 -1.52
N THR A 311 -17.34 7.88 -1.21
CA THR A 311 -18.16 6.66 -1.37
C THR A 311 -19.00 6.72 -2.66
N GLU A 312 -18.69 7.65 -3.57
CA GLU A 312 -19.48 7.93 -4.76
C GLU A 312 -19.75 6.68 -5.62
N GLY A 313 -20.99 6.60 -6.12
CA GLY A 313 -21.48 5.46 -6.91
C GLY A 313 -21.99 4.28 -6.08
N TRP A 314 -21.65 4.19 -4.80
CA TRP A 314 -22.16 3.15 -3.90
C TRP A 314 -23.38 3.64 -3.12
N ILE A 315 -24.44 2.81 -3.08
CA ILE A 315 -25.67 3.09 -2.35
C ILE A 315 -26.08 1.90 -1.50
N GLY A 316 -26.68 2.17 -0.33
CA GLY A 316 -27.29 1.13 0.49
C GLY A 316 -28.64 0.67 -0.07
N PHE A 317 -28.93 -0.62 0.00
CA PHE A 317 -30.21 -1.21 -0.39
C PHE A 317 -30.70 -2.25 0.63
N GLY A 318 -31.91 -2.77 0.39
CA GLY A 318 -32.54 -3.82 1.19
C GLY A 318 -33.59 -3.26 2.14
N SER A 319 -34.16 -4.15 2.96
CA SER A 319 -35.28 -3.81 3.85
C SER A 319 -34.92 -2.70 4.86
N ILE A 320 -33.66 -2.64 5.27
CA ILE A 320 -33.04 -1.46 5.88
C ILE A 320 -31.70 -1.19 5.18
N ALA A 321 -31.64 -0.11 4.42
CA ALA A 321 -30.39 0.30 3.78
C ALA A 321 -29.31 0.64 4.83
N PRO A 322 -28.08 0.10 4.70
CA PRO A 322 -26.96 0.46 5.55
C PRO A 322 -26.50 1.90 5.31
N THR A 323 -25.78 2.48 6.28
CA THR A 323 -25.13 3.80 6.12
C THR A 323 -23.69 3.62 5.66
N LEU A 324 -23.22 4.50 4.77
CA LEU A 324 -21.90 4.44 4.15
C LEU A 324 -21.07 5.65 4.53
N THR A 325 -19.84 5.43 4.98
CA THR A 325 -18.89 6.49 5.29
C THR A 325 -17.48 6.09 4.88
N VAL A 326 -16.64 7.07 4.53
CA VAL A 326 -15.19 6.83 4.38
C VAL A 326 -14.57 6.80 5.78
N SER A 327 -13.70 5.83 6.04
CA SER A 327 -13.11 5.60 7.37
C SER A 327 -11.60 5.39 7.30
N ASP A 328 -10.88 6.06 8.19
CA ASP A 328 -9.43 5.94 8.39
C ASP A 328 -9.06 4.93 9.50
N THR A 329 -10.05 4.34 10.18
CA THR A 329 -9.79 3.42 11.29
C THR A 329 -9.20 2.09 10.83
N ARG A 330 -9.50 1.70 9.59
CA ARG A 330 -9.02 0.47 8.95
C ARG A 330 -8.86 0.75 7.46
N ALA A 331 -7.77 0.26 6.87
CA ALA A 331 -7.54 0.33 5.43
C ALA A 331 -6.71 -0.89 5.00
N LYS A 332 -7.03 -1.49 3.85
CA LYS A 332 -6.23 -2.56 3.25
C LYS A 332 -5.21 -1.95 2.29
N SER A 333 -5.63 -0.95 1.53
CA SER A 333 -4.76 -0.09 0.71
C SER A 333 -4.88 1.36 1.14
N GLY A 334 -3.88 2.17 0.80
CA GLY A 334 -3.86 3.59 1.15
C GLY A 334 -4.12 3.84 2.64
N ASN A 335 -4.92 4.85 2.96
CA ASN A 335 -5.17 5.26 4.35
C ASN A 335 -6.64 5.16 4.77
N LYS A 336 -7.56 4.89 3.84
CA LYS A 336 -9.00 4.87 4.12
C LYS A 336 -9.68 3.68 3.44
N SER A 337 -10.83 3.28 3.97
CA SER A 337 -11.71 2.28 3.37
C SER A 337 -13.18 2.65 3.52
N LEU A 338 -14.07 1.93 2.84
CA LEU A 338 -15.51 2.09 2.98
C LEU A 338 -15.99 1.42 4.26
N ARG A 339 -16.54 2.18 5.20
CA ARG A 339 -17.27 1.67 6.37
C ARG A 339 -18.75 1.55 6.04
N ILE A 340 -19.30 0.37 6.33
CA ILE A 340 -20.69 -0.01 6.10
C ILE A 340 -21.32 -0.30 7.46
N ASP A 341 -22.25 0.54 7.90
CA ASP A 341 -22.97 0.36 9.16
C ASP A 341 -24.34 -0.30 8.88
N PHE A 342 -24.41 -1.62 9.10
CA PHE A 342 -25.66 -2.37 9.05
C PHE A 342 -26.54 -2.05 10.26
N ARG A 343 -27.85 -2.18 10.09
CA ARG A 343 -28.84 -1.89 11.13
C ARG A 343 -29.85 -3.03 11.22
N THR A 344 -30.19 -3.40 12.45
CA THR A 344 -31.22 -4.40 12.72
C THR A 344 -32.60 -3.77 12.61
N PHE A 345 -33.50 -4.43 11.90
CA PHE A 345 -34.92 -4.14 11.96
C PHE A 345 -35.45 -4.67 13.28
N ASN A 346 -35.88 -3.75 14.15
CA ASN A 346 -36.61 -4.12 15.34
C ASN A 346 -38.11 -3.92 15.06
N PRO A 347 -38.84 -4.97 14.63
CA PRO A 347 -40.28 -4.84 14.45
C PRO A 347 -40.91 -4.42 15.78
N PHE A 348 -41.96 -3.60 15.70
CA PHE A 348 -42.76 -3.24 16.85
C PHE A 348 -43.33 -4.53 17.47
N GLN A 349 -42.77 -5.02 18.58
CA GLN A 349 -43.22 -6.23 19.25
C GLN A 349 -44.31 -5.91 20.27
N PHE A 350 -45.52 -6.45 20.08
CA PHE A 350 -46.53 -6.48 21.14
C PHE A 350 -46.13 -7.51 22.20
N GLY A 351 -46.20 -7.14 23.49
CA GLY A 351 -46.02 -8.08 24.61
C GLY A 351 -44.62 -8.15 25.23
N VAL A 352 -43.72 -7.22 24.93
CA VAL A 352 -42.47 -7.05 25.70
C VAL A 352 -42.78 -6.31 26.99
N ALA A 353 -42.53 -6.95 28.14
CA ALA A 353 -42.79 -6.36 29.45
C ALA A 353 -42.08 -5.00 29.60
N GLY A 354 -42.85 -3.92 29.79
CA GLY A 354 -42.33 -2.56 29.91
C GLY A 354 -42.39 -1.70 28.64
N SER A 355 -42.79 -2.26 27.50
CA SER A 355 -42.94 -1.54 26.22
C SER A 355 -44.41 -1.48 25.79
N GLY A 356 -45.17 -0.61 26.47
CA GLY A 356 -46.43 0.00 26.03
C GLY A 356 -47.43 -0.84 25.24
N PHE A 357 -48.27 -1.62 25.93
CA PHE A 357 -49.71 -1.91 25.65
C PHE A 357 -50.29 -2.89 26.69
N ASP A 358 -49.47 -3.43 27.59
CA ASP A 358 -49.81 -4.37 28.66
C ASP A 358 -50.41 -3.72 29.93
N GLN A 359 -50.26 -2.40 30.10
CA GLN A 359 -50.88 -1.66 31.22
C GLN A 359 -52.20 -1.04 30.80
N GLY A 360 -53.24 -1.88 30.69
CA GLY A 360 -54.62 -1.49 30.37
C GLY A 360 -55.26 -0.52 31.37
N GLY A 361 -54.82 0.73 31.35
CA GLY A 361 -55.40 1.85 32.07
C GLY A 361 -55.76 2.97 31.11
N PHE A 362 -56.89 2.85 30.41
CA PHE A 362 -57.55 4.04 29.89
C PHE A 362 -58.16 4.77 31.08
N GLY A 363 -57.47 5.79 31.55
CA GLY A 363 -57.92 6.63 32.65
C GLY A 363 -59.18 7.41 32.27
N GLY A 364 -60.07 7.57 33.26
CA GLY A 364 -60.90 8.76 33.36
C GLY A 364 -62.36 8.63 32.91
N ASP A 365 -63.22 8.33 33.89
CA ASP A 365 -64.54 8.93 34.17
C ASP A 365 -65.56 9.26 33.04
N GLN A 366 -66.72 8.60 33.21
CA GLN A 366 -68.12 8.98 32.87
C GLN A 366 -68.81 8.34 31.64
N PHE A 367 -69.99 7.76 31.94
CA PHE A 367 -71.14 7.34 31.10
C PHE A 367 -71.17 5.92 30.47
N ASP A 368 -71.86 5.00 31.19
CA ASP A 368 -72.85 3.93 30.83
C ASP A 368 -72.79 3.15 29.49
N PRO A 369 -73.32 1.90 29.36
CA PRO A 369 -73.87 0.90 30.31
C PRO A 369 -73.22 -0.53 30.15
N PRO A 370 -73.63 -1.58 30.90
CA PRO A 370 -72.93 -2.87 30.91
C PRO A 370 -73.49 -3.82 29.86
N GLU A 371 -73.17 -3.64 28.59
CA GLU A 371 -73.28 -4.72 27.60
C GLU A 371 -72.37 -4.39 26.40
N LEU A 372 -71.32 -5.21 26.26
CA LEU A 372 -70.26 -5.22 25.23
C LEU A 372 -69.07 -4.26 25.41
N PRO A 373 -68.14 -4.51 26.36
CA PRO A 373 -66.74 -4.28 26.03
C PRO A 373 -66.37 -5.30 24.95
N ILE A 374 -65.85 -4.83 23.81
CA ILE A 374 -65.11 -5.66 22.86
C ILE A 374 -64.04 -6.39 23.68
N LYS A 375 -64.23 -7.68 23.96
CA LYS A 375 -63.25 -8.50 24.66
C LYS A 375 -62.21 -8.93 23.63
N PHE A 376 -61.01 -8.40 23.76
CA PHE A 376 -59.86 -8.68 22.89
C PHE A 376 -59.17 -10.03 23.18
N ASP A 377 -59.83 -10.97 23.88
CA ASP A 377 -59.17 -12.18 24.43
C ASP A 377 -59.99 -13.48 24.36
N GLN A 378 -60.96 -13.60 23.45
CA GLN A 378 -61.64 -14.89 23.28
C GLN A 378 -60.73 -15.87 22.54
N ALA A 379 -60.27 -16.93 23.23
CA ALA A 379 -59.40 -17.95 22.64
C ALA A 379 -59.98 -18.50 21.32
N GLY A 380 -59.24 -18.29 20.22
CA GLY A 380 -59.65 -18.64 18.86
C GLY A 380 -60.40 -17.56 18.08
N GLN A 381 -60.58 -16.35 18.63
CA GLN A 381 -61.12 -15.17 17.93
C GLN A 381 -60.36 -13.88 18.32
N GLY A 382 -59.18 -13.69 17.74
CA GLY A 382 -58.51 -12.38 17.60
C GLY A 382 -57.18 -12.22 18.35
N PHE A 383 -56.25 -11.47 17.74
CA PHE A 383 -54.94 -10.95 18.19
C PHE A 383 -53.92 -11.91 18.87
N ASP A 384 -54.32 -13.07 19.37
CA ASP A 384 -53.45 -14.06 20.03
C ASP A 384 -52.55 -14.85 19.06
N ASP A 385 -52.87 -14.85 17.77
CA ASP A 385 -52.05 -15.48 16.72
C ASP A 385 -50.95 -14.57 16.13
N GLY A 386 -50.77 -13.34 16.65
CA GLY A 386 -49.68 -12.45 16.22
C GLY A 386 -49.68 -12.10 14.72
N ARG A 387 -50.78 -12.34 14.01
CA ARG A 387 -50.95 -12.04 12.58
C ARG A 387 -52.17 -11.15 12.38
N PHE A 388 -51.95 -9.97 11.79
CA PHE A 388 -53.04 -9.22 11.17
C PHE A 388 -53.62 -10.11 10.07
N ALA A 389 -54.81 -10.68 10.30
CA ALA A 389 -55.49 -11.47 9.30
C ALA A 389 -55.82 -10.56 8.10
N ALA A 390 -55.06 -10.72 7.01
CA ALA A 390 -55.54 -10.30 5.69
C ALA A 390 -56.88 -11.01 5.44
N PHE A 391 -57.87 -10.26 4.97
CA PHE A 391 -59.15 -10.78 4.52
C PHE A 391 -58.91 -11.96 3.57
N LYS A 392 -59.12 -13.19 4.05
CA LYS A 392 -59.06 -14.41 3.25
C LYS A 392 -60.31 -14.49 2.37
N ASP A 393 -60.18 -14.07 1.11
CA ASP A 393 -60.95 -14.71 0.03
C ASP A 393 -60.12 -15.91 -0.46
N GLN A 394 -60.56 -17.14 -0.14
CA GLN A 394 -59.83 -18.39 -0.35
C GLN A 394 -59.77 -18.86 -1.82
N THR A 395 -59.84 -17.97 -2.81
CA THR A 395 -59.95 -18.37 -4.23
C THR A 395 -58.93 -17.75 -5.18
N ALA A 396 -58.01 -16.91 -4.72
CA ALA A 396 -56.89 -16.43 -5.53
C ALA A 396 -55.54 -17.01 -5.04
N PRO A 397 -54.62 -17.40 -5.94
CA PRO A 397 -53.24 -17.69 -5.54
C PRO A 397 -52.61 -16.41 -4.96
N ASP A 398 -51.94 -16.55 -3.81
CA ASP A 398 -51.25 -15.48 -3.09
C ASP A 398 -50.34 -14.68 -4.05
N PRO A 399 -50.40 -13.33 -4.10
CA PRO A 399 -49.23 -12.58 -4.49
C PRO A 399 -48.17 -12.87 -3.42
N ALA A 400 -47.03 -13.44 -3.82
CA ALA A 400 -45.93 -13.76 -2.92
C ALA A 400 -45.69 -12.57 -1.96
N GLU A 401 -45.71 -12.83 -0.64
CA GLU A 401 -45.30 -11.82 0.34
C GLU A 401 -43.94 -11.25 -0.08
N PRO A 402 -43.70 -9.93 0.04
CA PRO A 402 -42.41 -9.38 -0.29
C PRO A 402 -41.37 -10.00 0.65
N ALA A 403 -40.54 -10.90 0.11
CA ALA A 403 -39.46 -11.52 0.86
C ALA A 403 -38.57 -10.41 1.43
N PHE A 404 -38.22 -10.51 2.71
CA PHE A 404 -37.24 -9.61 3.33
C PHE A 404 -35.96 -9.68 2.49
N GLN A 405 -35.60 -8.58 1.83
CA GLN A 405 -34.37 -8.52 1.05
C GLN A 405 -33.21 -8.24 2.01
N SER A 406 -32.20 -9.10 1.97
CA SER A 406 -30.99 -8.94 2.77
C SER A 406 -30.35 -7.57 2.49
N PRO A 407 -29.98 -6.81 3.54
CA PRO A 407 -29.39 -5.50 3.36
C PRO A 407 -27.99 -5.60 2.76
N GLY A 408 -27.62 -4.57 2.01
CA GLY A 408 -26.35 -4.56 1.30
C GLY A 408 -26.04 -3.21 0.70
N ILE A 409 -24.95 -3.17 -0.04
CA ILE A 409 -24.54 -2.03 -0.85
C ILE A 409 -24.44 -2.44 -2.31
N GLU A 410 -24.79 -1.53 -3.21
CA GLU A 410 -24.74 -1.78 -4.63
C GLU A 410 -24.10 -0.62 -5.38
N ARG A 411 -23.55 -0.93 -6.56
CA ARG A 411 -23.03 0.04 -7.51
C ARG A 411 -23.28 -0.44 -8.94
N PRO A 412 -23.90 0.38 -9.81
CA PRO A 412 -23.96 0.10 -11.25
C PRO A 412 -22.56 0.04 -11.86
N PHE A 413 -22.34 -0.93 -12.74
CA PHE A 413 -21.11 -1.10 -13.50
C PHE A 413 -21.43 -1.38 -14.97
N THR A 414 -20.73 -0.69 -15.86
CA THR A 414 -20.99 -0.69 -17.31
C THR A 414 -19.67 -0.89 -18.05
N GLY A 415 -19.73 -1.36 -19.30
CA GLY A 415 -18.54 -1.57 -20.14
C GLY A 415 -18.11 -3.03 -20.28
N LEU A 416 -18.90 -3.96 -19.71
CA LEU A 416 -18.64 -5.38 -19.79
C LEU A 416 -18.96 -5.96 -21.18
N PHE A 417 -18.22 -6.98 -21.59
CA PHE A 417 -18.46 -7.70 -22.84
C PHE A 417 -19.31 -8.95 -22.61
N VAL A 418 -20.49 -9.01 -23.23
CA VAL A 418 -21.44 -10.12 -23.09
C VAL A 418 -20.79 -11.46 -23.46
N GLY A 419 -20.91 -12.45 -22.58
CA GLY A 419 -20.36 -13.79 -22.73
C GLY A 419 -18.92 -13.96 -22.22
N ARG A 420 -18.23 -12.86 -21.87
CA ARG A 420 -16.90 -12.90 -21.26
C ARG A 420 -17.01 -13.18 -19.76
N VAL A 421 -16.05 -13.93 -19.22
CA VAL A 421 -16.01 -14.29 -17.79
C VAL A 421 -15.11 -13.31 -17.05
N TYR A 422 -15.67 -12.62 -16.07
CA TYR A 422 -15.00 -11.67 -15.21
C TYR A 422 -14.87 -12.20 -13.78
N GLU A 423 -13.93 -11.67 -13.01
CA GLU A 423 -13.78 -11.91 -11.58
C GLU A 423 -14.04 -10.60 -10.82
N LEU A 424 -15.12 -10.55 -10.04
CA LEU A 424 -15.37 -9.47 -9.09
C LEU A 424 -14.66 -9.78 -7.77
N VAL A 425 -13.82 -8.87 -7.30
CA VAL A 425 -13.02 -9.05 -6.07
C VAL A 425 -13.21 -7.86 -5.15
N ALA A 426 -13.17 -8.13 -3.84
CA ALA A 426 -13.19 -7.10 -2.80
C ALA A 426 -12.43 -7.60 -1.57
N TRP A 427 -11.74 -6.71 -0.87
CA TRP A 427 -11.21 -6.98 0.46
C TRP A 427 -12.21 -6.52 1.51
N VAL A 428 -12.52 -7.37 2.47
CA VAL A 428 -13.45 -7.06 3.56
C VAL A 428 -12.80 -7.29 4.91
N PHE A 429 -13.12 -6.46 5.88
CA PHE A 429 -12.76 -6.63 7.27
C PHE A 429 -14.05 -6.71 8.09
N VAL A 430 -14.33 -7.89 8.64
CA VAL A 430 -15.52 -8.15 9.45
C VAL A 430 -15.08 -8.33 10.90
N PRO A 431 -15.39 -7.39 11.82
CA PRO A 431 -15.12 -7.61 13.24
C PRO A 431 -15.90 -8.79 13.80
N THR A 432 -15.39 -9.39 14.86
CA THR A 432 -16.19 -10.36 15.63
C THR A 432 -17.49 -9.72 16.11
N GLY A 433 -18.63 -10.35 15.80
CA GLY A 433 -19.98 -9.87 16.12
C GLY A 433 -20.66 -9.07 15.00
N SER A 434 -19.94 -8.73 13.92
CA SER A 434 -20.53 -8.18 12.70
C SER A 434 -21.07 -9.28 11.77
N PRO A 435 -22.07 -8.98 10.92
CA PRO A 435 -22.61 -9.96 9.98
C PRO A 435 -21.56 -10.34 8.94
N ALA A 436 -21.54 -11.61 8.53
CA ALA A 436 -20.69 -12.04 7.43
C ALA A 436 -21.21 -11.47 6.11
N VAL A 437 -20.29 -11.19 5.19
CA VAL A 437 -20.61 -10.50 3.93
C VAL A 437 -20.19 -11.32 2.71
N ARG A 438 -20.87 -11.08 1.59
CA ARG A 438 -20.64 -11.71 0.29
C ARG A 438 -20.47 -10.65 -0.77
N VAL A 439 -19.68 -10.93 -1.79
CA VAL A 439 -19.58 -10.09 -2.99
C VAL A 439 -20.29 -10.78 -4.16
N GLY A 440 -20.97 -10.03 -5.02
CA GLY A 440 -21.68 -10.63 -6.15
C GLY A 440 -22.17 -9.65 -7.20
N VAL A 441 -22.92 -10.21 -8.14
CA VAL A 441 -23.57 -9.47 -9.22
C VAL A 441 -25.05 -9.77 -9.19
N ARG A 442 -25.86 -8.72 -9.03
CA ARG A 442 -27.31 -8.82 -8.90
C ARG A 442 -27.91 -9.55 -10.10
N GLY A 443 -28.76 -10.54 -9.81
CA GLY A 443 -29.41 -11.35 -10.84
C GLY A 443 -28.52 -12.44 -11.45
N ILE A 444 -27.24 -12.54 -11.05
CA ILE A 444 -26.34 -13.63 -11.43
C ILE A 444 -26.02 -14.52 -10.22
N GLY A 445 -25.51 -13.94 -9.14
CA GLY A 445 -25.15 -14.68 -7.93
C GLY A 445 -24.10 -13.99 -7.06
N THR A 446 -23.69 -14.66 -5.98
CA THR A 446 -22.75 -14.15 -4.98
C THR A 446 -21.69 -15.19 -4.62
N SER A 447 -20.60 -14.72 -4.01
CA SER A 447 -19.54 -15.54 -3.42
C SER A 447 -20.01 -16.31 -2.19
N ALA A 448 -19.13 -17.16 -1.65
CA ALA A 448 -19.25 -17.60 -0.27
C ALA A 448 -19.18 -16.38 0.69
N ALA A 449 -19.81 -16.50 1.86
CA ALA A 449 -19.72 -15.49 2.90
C ALA A 449 -18.32 -15.46 3.51
N SER A 450 -17.89 -14.28 3.96
CA SER A 450 -16.66 -14.09 4.72
C SER A 450 -16.62 -15.05 5.92
N SER A 451 -15.45 -15.63 6.13
CA SER A 451 -15.22 -16.64 7.17
C SER A 451 -14.21 -16.20 8.22
N THR A 452 -13.47 -15.12 7.93
CA THR A 452 -12.43 -14.59 8.81
C THR A 452 -12.94 -13.34 9.52
N ASN A 453 -12.89 -13.37 10.85
CA ASN A 453 -13.18 -12.21 11.67
C ASN A 453 -11.89 -11.52 12.12
N ASP A 454 -11.96 -10.21 12.34
CA ASP A 454 -10.88 -9.35 12.84
C ASP A 454 -9.61 -9.35 11.97
N ALA A 455 -9.72 -9.74 10.69
CA ALA A 455 -8.68 -9.63 9.69
C ALA A 455 -9.28 -9.33 8.30
N TRP A 456 -8.42 -8.88 7.38
CA TRP A 456 -8.79 -8.64 5.99
C TRP A 456 -8.89 -9.98 5.23
N GLU A 457 -10.03 -10.22 4.59
CA GLU A 457 -10.29 -11.38 3.72
C GLU A 457 -10.59 -10.90 2.29
N ARG A 458 -9.95 -11.53 1.29
CA ARG A 458 -10.25 -11.28 -0.13
C ARG A 458 -11.43 -12.17 -0.55
N LEU A 459 -12.57 -11.57 -0.85
CA LEU A 459 -13.69 -12.24 -1.48
C LEU A 459 -13.57 -12.15 -3.00
N SER A 460 -14.00 -13.20 -3.68
CA SER A 460 -14.00 -13.29 -5.14
C SER A 460 -15.25 -14.00 -5.65
N PHE A 461 -15.81 -13.50 -6.76
CA PHE A 461 -16.92 -14.09 -7.48
C PHE A 461 -16.69 -14.04 -8.99
N SER A 462 -16.55 -15.21 -9.62
CA SER A 462 -16.45 -15.31 -11.07
C SER A 462 -17.83 -15.37 -11.73
N PHE A 463 -18.08 -14.56 -12.75
CA PHE A 463 -19.35 -14.51 -13.46
C PHE A 463 -19.15 -14.29 -14.97
N ALA A 464 -20.08 -14.84 -15.77
CA ALA A 464 -20.16 -14.51 -17.19
C ALA A 464 -21.11 -13.32 -17.37
N ALA A 465 -20.65 -12.24 -18.01
CA ALA A 465 -21.48 -11.07 -18.25
C ALA A 465 -22.65 -11.43 -19.19
N THR A 466 -23.90 -11.23 -18.74
CA THR A 466 -25.10 -11.49 -19.55
C THR A 466 -25.66 -10.23 -20.23
N SER A 467 -25.05 -9.09 -19.96
CA SER A 467 -25.40 -7.72 -20.36
C SER A 467 -24.12 -6.88 -20.31
N THR A 468 -24.08 -5.74 -21.02
CA THR A 468 -22.98 -4.77 -20.91
C THR A 468 -23.00 -4.01 -19.59
N ASP A 469 -24.16 -4.02 -18.94
CA ASP A 469 -24.45 -3.30 -17.70
C ASP A 469 -24.92 -4.30 -16.64
N HIS A 470 -24.32 -4.21 -15.45
CA HIS A 470 -24.62 -5.02 -14.27
C HIS A 470 -24.65 -4.16 -13.01
N VAL A 471 -25.18 -4.73 -11.93
CA VAL A 471 -25.12 -4.11 -10.60
C VAL A 471 -24.26 -4.99 -9.70
N LEU A 472 -23.12 -4.46 -9.29
CA LEU A 472 -22.23 -5.10 -8.32
C LEU A 472 -22.82 -4.93 -6.93
N GLU A 473 -22.74 -5.95 -6.09
CA GLU A 473 -23.30 -5.90 -4.74
C GLU A 473 -22.36 -6.51 -3.69
N LEU A 474 -22.41 -5.94 -2.49
CA LEU A 474 -21.94 -6.59 -1.26
C LEU A 474 -23.13 -6.72 -0.31
N THR A 475 -23.44 -7.95 0.07
CA THR A 475 -24.64 -8.30 0.85
C THR A 475 -24.26 -9.02 2.13
N THR A 476 -25.11 -8.93 3.16
CA THR A 476 -25.01 -9.83 4.31
C THR A 476 -25.52 -11.22 3.97
N ASP A 477 -25.06 -12.23 4.69
CA ASP A 477 -25.61 -13.59 4.60
C ASP A 477 -26.89 -13.80 5.43
N GLU A 478 -27.31 -12.77 6.17
CA GLU A 478 -28.52 -12.72 6.99
C GLU A 478 -29.50 -11.63 6.50
N ASP A 479 -30.80 -11.90 6.59
CA ASP A 479 -31.85 -10.93 6.17
C ASP A 479 -32.07 -9.80 7.19
N ASN A 480 -31.69 -10.01 8.45
CA ASN A 480 -31.83 -9.04 9.53
C ASN A 480 -30.58 -9.06 10.44
N PRO A 481 -29.45 -8.52 9.96
CA PRO A 481 -28.18 -8.60 10.66
C PRO A 481 -28.18 -7.79 11.96
N ALA A 482 -27.30 -8.17 12.88
CA ALA A 482 -26.98 -7.35 14.05
C ALA A 482 -26.42 -5.97 13.61
N SER A 483 -26.74 -4.93 14.37
CA SER A 483 -26.29 -3.56 14.09
C SER A 483 -24.79 -3.43 14.39
N ALA A 484 -23.95 -3.66 13.38
CA ALA A 484 -22.49 -3.66 13.53
C ALA A 484 -21.78 -3.23 12.23
N PRO A 485 -20.59 -2.58 12.32
CA PRO A 485 -19.86 -2.09 11.16
C PRO A 485 -19.04 -3.19 10.47
N VAL A 486 -18.92 -3.08 9.15
CA VAL A 486 -17.98 -3.83 8.29
C VAL A 486 -17.18 -2.83 7.46
N TRP A 487 -15.93 -3.15 7.14
CA TRP A 487 -15.13 -2.35 6.21
C TRP A 487 -14.90 -3.11 4.92
N ALA A 488 -14.93 -2.40 3.80
CA ALA A 488 -14.63 -2.94 2.49
C ALA A 488 -13.65 -2.02 1.74
N ASP A 489 -12.76 -2.61 0.97
CA ASP A 489 -11.69 -1.93 0.27
C ASP A 489 -11.33 -2.67 -1.02
N LEU A 490 -10.69 -1.98 -1.98
CA LEU A 490 -10.20 -2.55 -3.24
C LEU A 490 -11.22 -3.42 -3.98
N PHE A 491 -12.43 -2.90 -4.20
CA PHE A 491 -13.34 -3.48 -5.20
C PHE A 491 -12.70 -3.40 -6.59
N GLN A 492 -12.66 -4.52 -7.30
CA GLN A 492 -12.19 -4.57 -8.69
C GLN A 492 -13.00 -5.58 -9.50
N VAL A 493 -13.16 -5.30 -10.79
CA VAL A 493 -13.62 -6.28 -11.78
C VAL A 493 -12.43 -6.58 -12.68
N LEU A 494 -12.08 -7.86 -12.79
CA LEU A 494 -10.93 -8.31 -13.56
C LEU A 494 -11.40 -9.16 -14.75
N GLY A 495 -11.04 -8.73 -15.94
CA GLY A 495 -11.23 -9.48 -17.18
C GLY A 495 -10.15 -10.56 -17.40
N PRO A 496 -10.40 -11.49 -18.34
CA PRO A 496 -9.44 -12.49 -18.79
C PRO A 496 -8.13 -11.85 -19.25
N GLY A 497 -7.01 -12.26 -18.65
CA GLY A 497 -5.66 -11.86 -19.06
C GLY A 497 -5.20 -10.49 -18.57
N GLU A 498 -5.99 -9.84 -17.69
CA GLU A 498 -5.65 -8.54 -17.11
C GLU A 498 -4.66 -8.65 -15.96
N ASP A 499 -4.70 -9.73 -15.18
CA ASP A 499 -3.60 -10.09 -14.28
C ASP A 499 -2.44 -10.67 -15.08
N VAL A 500 -1.39 -9.88 -15.24
CA VAL A 500 -0.17 -10.25 -15.98
C VAL A 500 1.00 -10.53 -15.03
N SER A 501 0.76 -10.66 -13.72
CA SER A 501 1.80 -10.83 -12.69
C SER A 501 2.75 -11.98 -13.02
N HIS A 502 2.19 -13.15 -13.34
CA HIS A 502 2.95 -14.35 -13.69
C HIS A 502 3.56 -14.31 -15.09
N ARG A 503 3.20 -13.34 -15.94
CA ARG A 503 3.78 -13.17 -17.29
C ARG A 503 4.97 -12.23 -17.31
N VAL A 504 5.11 -11.41 -16.27
CA VAL A 504 6.20 -10.42 -16.14
C VAL A 504 7.26 -10.90 -15.14
N LEU A 505 6.84 -11.30 -13.95
CA LEU A 505 7.75 -11.45 -12.81
C LEU A 505 8.65 -12.70 -12.94
N GLY A 506 9.97 -12.46 -12.97
CA GLY A 506 11.01 -13.49 -12.90
C GLY A 506 11.20 -14.35 -14.15
N LEU A 507 10.61 -13.96 -15.29
CA LEU A 507 10.73 -14.70 -16.55
C LEU A 507 11.81 -14.16 -17.49
N ARG A 508 11.99 -12.82 -17.57
CA ARG A 508 12.86 -12.21 -18.60
C ARG A 508 13.71 -11.06 -18.08
N GLN A 509 13.08 -9.94 -17.72
CA GLN A 509 13.76 -8.74 -17.21
C GLN A 509 13.18 -8.37 -15.84
N ALA A 510 14.00 -7.73 -15.00
CA ALA A 510 13.49 -7.10 -13.79
C ALA A 510 12.45 -6.03 -14.15
N LEU A 511 11.36 -6.01 -13.40
CA LEU A 511 10.35 -4.96 -13.51
C LEU A 511 10.93 -3.70 -12.85
N ALA A 512 10.97 -2.60 -13.59
CA ALA A 512 11.49 -1.34 -13.07
C ALA A 512 10.52 -0.20 -13.33
N PHE A 513 10.39 0.67 -12.34
CA PHE A 513 9.63 1.92 -12.46
C PHE A 513 10.34 3.05 -11.74
N SER A 514 10.17 4.28 -12.24
CA SER A 514 10.77 5.47 -11.62
C SER A 514 9.80 6.65 -11.62
N ALA A 515 9.92 7.52 -10.62
CA ALA A 515 9.12 8.72 -10.45
C ALA A 515 9.94 9.85 -9.78
N GLY A 516 9.46 11.09 -9.90
CA GLY A 516 10.08 12.29 -9.33
C GLY A 516 10.65 13.21 -10.40
N ARG A 517 11.70 13.97 -10.05
CA ARG A 517 12.35 14.91 -10.97
C ARG A 517 13.26 14.19 -11.98
N ASP A 518 13.72 14.90 -13.01
CA ASP A 518 14.66 14.35 -14.00
C ASP A 518 16.06 14.08 -13.42
N THR A 519 16.50 14.93 -12.48
CA THR A 519 17.68 14.68 -11.65
C THR A 519 17.34 14.84 -10.17
N ALA A 520 18.18 14.30 -9.28
CA ALA A 520 17.99 14.37 -7.83
C ALA A 520 18.28 15.78 -7.24
N ARG A 521 17.71 16.83 -7.84
CA ARG A 521 17.89 18.25 -7.48
C ARG A 521 16.53 18.95 -7.46
N SER A 522 16.28 19.80 -6.48
CA SER A 522 15.02 20.56 -6.38
C SER A 522 14.73 21.50 -7.56
N LEU A 523 15.75 21.87 -8.35
CA LEU A 523 15.64 22.73 -9.55
C LEU A 523 15.39 21.94 -10.84
N ALA A 524 15.47 20.61 -10.81
CA ALA A 524 15.28 19.82 -12.01
C ALA A 524 13.81 19.78 -12.41
N ALA A 525 13.57 19.77 -13.72
CA ALA A 525 12.23 19.66 -14.29
C ALA A 525 11.51 18.40 -13.79
N ILE A 526 10.18 18.50 -13.76
CA ILE A 526 9.28 17.38 -13.50
C ILE A 526 9.33 16.44 -14.70
N LYS A 527 9.32 15.12 -14.45
CA LYS A 527 9.11 14.12 -15.49
C LYS A 527 7.93 13.22 -15.14
N PRO A 528 7.17 12.72 -16.12
CA PRO A 528 6.24 11.63 -15.89
C PRO A 528 6.97 10.42 -15.30
N GLY A 529 6.32 9.75 -14.36
CA GLY A 529 6.75 8.43 -13.91
C GLY A 529 6.66 7.42 -15.05
N GLU A 530 7.60 6.49 -15.10
CA GLU A 530 7.70 5.52 -16.19
C GLU A 530 7.91 4.10 -15.65
N THR A 531 7.41 3.11 -16.36
CA THR A 531 7.69 1.69 -16.11
C THR A 531 7.90 0.96 -17.43
N ARG A 532 8.80 -0.02 -17.42
CA ARG A 532 9.02 -0.95 -18.55
C ARG A 532 8.85 -2.37 -18.06
N MET A 533 8.07 -3.15 -18.80
CA MET A 533 7.80 -4.55 -18.48
C MET A 533 7.88 -5.43 -19.72
N VAL A 534 8.33 -6.66 -19.53
CA VAL A 534 8.43 -7.65 -20.61
C VAL A 534 7.54 -8.84 -20.26
N LEU A 535 6.50 -9.03 -21.05
CA LEU A 535 5.56 -10.13 -20.92
C LEU A 535 6.05 -11.35 -21.70
N ASP A 536 5.91 -12.51 -21.08
CA ASP A 536 5.99 -13.78 -21.76
C ASP A 536 4.78 -13.99 -22.69
N ASN A 537 5.05 -14.29 -23.96
CA ASN A 537 4.02 -14.48 -24.99
C ASN A 537 4.19 -15.82 -25.73
N GLU A 538 4.62 -16.88 -25.04
CA GLU A 538 4.74 -18.21 -25.65
C GLU A 538 3.39 -18.77 -26.13
N SER A 539 2.30 -18.44 -25.43
CA SER A 539 0.92 -18.83 -25.79
C SER A 539 0.35 -18.05 -26.98
N GLY A 540 0.94 -16.89 -27.31
CA GLY A 540 0.42 -15.99 -28.34
C GLY A 540 -0.82 -15.20 -27.91
N ASP A 541 -1.14 -15.15 -26.61
CA ASP A 541 -2.29 -14.42 -26.08
C ASP A 541 -2.14 -12.90 -26.31
N TYR A 542 -0.91 -12.39 -26.26
CA TYR A 542 -0.58 -10.97 -26.48
C TYR A 542 -0.16 -10.71 -27.94
N SER A 543 -0.76 -11.41 -28.89
CA SER A 543 -0.52 -11.21 -30.32
C SER A 543 -1.78 -10.65 -30.98
N PRO A 544 -1.80 -9.40 -31.46
CA PRO A 544 -2.99 -8.78 -32.06
C PRO A 544 -3.56 -9.56 -33.26
N ASP A 545 -2.68 -10.21 -34.02
CA ASP A 545 -3.07 -11.00 -35.19
C ASP A 545 -3.45 -12.47 -34.88
N ASN A 546 -3.51 -12.86 -33.60
CA ASN A 546 -3.90 -14.22 -33.21
C ASN A 546 -5.43 -14.32 -33.01
N PRO A 547 -6.19 -14.89 -33.95
CA PRO A 547 -7.65 -15.00 -33.81
C PRO A 547 -8.08 -15.97 -32.69
N GLY A 548 -7.16 -16.79 -32.16
CA GLY A 548 -7.41 -17.66 -31.01
C GLY A 548 -7.24 -16.97 -29.66
N SER A 549 -6.69 -15.75 -29.62
CA SER A 549 -6.55 -14.99 -28.38
C SER A 549 -7.86 -14.28 -28.03
N LEU A 550 -8.28 -14.39 -26.76
CA LEU A 550 -9.40 -13.61 -26.22
C LEU A 550 -9.07 -12.12 -26.08
N LEU A 551 -7.79 -11.75 -26.13
CA LEU A 551 -7.30 -10.38 -25.99
C LEU A 551 -7.10 -9.67 -27.33
N ALA A 552 -7.03 -10.39 -28.46
CA ALA A 552 -6.57 -9.85 -29.74
C ALA A 552 -7.24 -8.52 -30.16
N SER A 553 -8.54 -8.36 -29.92
CA SER A 553 -9.29 -7.13 -30.26
C SER A 553 -9.16 -6.00 -29.22
N PHE A 554 -8.52 -6.27 -28.09
CA PHE A 554 -8.37 -5.36 -26.96
C PHE A 554 -6.93 -4.83 -26.81
N LEU A 555 -5.95 -5.49 -27.43
CA LEU A 555 -4.56 -5.02 -27.45
C LEU A 555 -4.48 -3.69 -28.21
N GLY A 556 -4.04 -2.63 -27.52
CA GLY A 556 -3.93 -1.28 -28.06
C GLY A 556 -3.20 -0.34 -27.10
N PRO A 557 -2.86 0.89 -27.54
CA PRO A 557 -2.25 1.90 -26.67
C PRO A 557 -3.27 2.45 -25.65
N GLY A 558 -2.77 3.12 -24.61
CA GLY A 558 -3.59 3.83 -23.63
C GLY A 558 -4.34 2.93 -22.64
N ARG A 559 -3.94 1.67 -22.46
CA ARG A 559 -4.58 0.76 -21.50
C ARG A 559 -4.10 1.07 -20.07
N PRO A 560 -5.01 1.18 -19.07
CA PRO A 560 -4.62 1.40 -17.69
C PRO A 560 -3.70 0.29 -17.16
N VAL A 561 -2.64 0.68 -16.45
CA VAL A 561 -1.66 -0.19 -15.80
C VAL A 561 -1.63 0.11 -14.31
N LEU A 562 -1.58 -0.95 -13.52
CA LEU A 562 -1.51 -0.87 -12.06
C LEU A 562 -0.54 -1.91 -11.51
N ILE A 563 0.43 -1.46 -10.72
CA ILE A 563 1.43 -2.31 -10.07
C ILE A 563 1.28 -2.14 -8.56
N ARG A 564 1.17 -3.27 -7.85
CA ARG A 564 0.96 -3.32 -6.39
C ARG A 564 1.91 -4.31 -5.73
N ALA A 565 2.21 -4.05 -4.46
CA ALA A 565 2.89 -4.99 -3.58
C ALA A 565 2.06 -5.21 -2.32
N GLU A 566 1.90 -6.47 -1.91
CA GLU A 566 1.31 -6.84 -0.62
C GLU A 566 2.41 -7.24 0.37
N HIS A 567 2.47 -6.55 1.50
CA HIS A 567 3.45 -6.75 2.56
C HIS A 567 2.84 -6.41 3.92
N GLY A 568 3.03 -7.29 4.92
CA GLY A 568 2.53 -7.04 6.27
C GLY A 568 1.01 -6.85 6.36
N ASN A 569 0.24 -7.61 5.56
CA ASN A 569 -1.21 -7.49 5.41
C ASN A 569 -1.70 -6.14 4.83
N ARG A 570 -0.82 -5.30 4.27
CA ARG A 570 -1.15 -4.05 3.59
C ARG A 570 -0.80 -4.12 2.12
N ILE A 571 -1.60 -3.46 1.28
CA ILE A 571 -1.37 -3.31 -0.15
C ILE A 571 -0.83 -1.91 -0.44
N TYR A 572 0.37 -1.86 -1.01
CA TYR A 572 1.05 -0.66 -1.45
C TYR A 572 0.91 -0.56 -2.97
N ASN A 573 0.25 0.49 -3.45
CA ASN A 573 0.35 0.85 -4.85
C ASN A 573 1.77 1.33 -5.12
N LEU A 574 2.35 0.86 -6.22
CA LEU A 574 3.72 1.17 -6.62
C LEU A 574 3.75 2.04 -7.88
N PHE A 575 2.87 1.74 -8.85
CA PHE A 575 2.75 2.49 -10.09
C PHE A 575 1.30 2.44 -10.59
N ARG A 576 0.83 3.56 -11.13
CA ARG A 576 -0.46 3.68 -11.80
C ARG A 576 -0.28 4.57 -13.02
N GLY A 577 -0.73 4.11 -14.18
CA GLY A 577 -0.48 4.80 -15.45
C GLY A 577 -1.20 4.19 -16.63
N TYR A 578 -0.75 4.52 -17.83
CA TYR A 578 -1.30 4.03 -19.10
C TYR A 578 -0.19 3.49 -20.00
N LEU A 579 -0.50 2.43 -20.77
CA LEU A 579 0.40 1.91 -21.79
C LEU A 579 0.70 2.97 -22.85
N ASP A 580 1.99 3.23 -23.05
CA ASP A 580 2.53 4.17 -24.03
C ASP A 580 3.11 3.44 -25.25
N SER A 581 3.82 2.33 -25.02
CA SER A 581 4.44 1.54 -26.09
C SER A 581 4.13 0.05 -26.00
N TYR A 582 4.09 -0.59 -27.17
CA TYR A 582 3.79 -2.00 -27.36
C TYR A 582 4.68 -2.57 -28.46
N ASP A 583 5.68 -3.37 -28.09
CA ASP A 583 6.60 -4.01 -29.04
C ASP A 583 6.54 -5.54 -28.94
N LEU A 584 6.00 -6.17 -30.00
CA LEU A 584 5.89 -7.62 -30.10
C LEU A 584 7.17 -8.19 -30.74
N SER A 585 7.89 -9.03 -29.99
CA SER A 585 9.04 -9.79 -30.49
C SER A 585 8.65 -11.25 -30.78
N PRO A 586 8.30 -11.61 -32.04
CA PRO A 586 7.87 -12.95 -32.42
C PRO A 586 9.03 -13.95 -32.59
N ASN A 587 10.28 -13.51 -32.34
CA ASN A 587 11.46 -14.35 -32.49
C ASN A 587 11.31 -15.67 -31.73
N PRO A 588 11.56 -16.85 -32.33
CA PRO A 588 11.31 -18.14 -31.70
C PRO A 588 12.00 -18.34 -30.35
N ASP A 589 13.16 -17.70 -30.15
CA ASP A 589 13.98 -17.75 -28.94
C ASP A 589 13.56 -16.72 -27.88
N SER A 590 12.77 -15.71 -28.28
CA SER A 590 12.18 -14.74 -27.36
C SER A 590 10.68 -15.02 -27.17
N ARG A 591 9.81 -14.73 -28.13
CA ARG A 591 8.33 -14.76 -27.96
C ARG A 591 7.89 -13.93 -26.75
N SER A 592 8.11 -12.63 -26.84
CA SER A 592 7.83 -11.68 -25.77
C SER A 592 7.10 -10.45 -26.30
N VAL A 593 6.44 -9.73 -25.39
CA VAL A 593 5.91 -8.38 -25.65
C VAL A 593 6.56 -7.44 -24.67
N GLU A 594 7.21 -6.41 -25.16
CA GLU A 594 7.73 -5.32 -24.35
C GLU A 594 6.70 -4.19 -24.30
N LEU A 595 6.40 -3.74 -23.08
CA LEU A 595 5.45 -2.68 -22.82
C LEU A 595 6.15 -1.56 -22.05
N GLY A 596 5.93 -0.33 -22.50
CA GLY A 596 6.22 0.87 -21.73
C GLY A 596 4.92 1.51 -21.25
N ALA A 597 4.91 2.02 -20.03
CA ALA A 597 3.81 2.80 -19.50
C ALA A 597 4.30 4.06 -18.81
N LEU A 598 3.52 5.12 -18.94
CA LEU A 598 3.71 6.41 -18.27
C LEU A 598 2.64 6.58 -17.19
N ASP A 599 2.97 7.26 -16.10
CA ASP A 599 1.99 7.62 -15.08
C ASP A 599 0.98 8.64 -15.63
N LEU A 600 0.04 9.09 -14.79
CA LEU A 600 -1.00 10.00 -15.26
C LEU A 600 -0.47 11.40 -15.67
N LEU A 601 0.78 11.79 -15.35
CA LEU A 601 1.36 13.02 -15.92
C LEU A 601 1.58 12.87 -17.43
N GLY A 602 1.75 11.65 -17.95
CA GLY A 602 1.82 11.39 -19.38
C GLY A 602 0.58 11.88 -20.15
N VAL A 603 -0.60 11.82 -19.52
CA VAL A 603 -1.86 12.33 -20.11
C VAL A 603 -1.77 13.85 -20.35
N LEU A 604 -1.10 14.58 -19.48
CA LEU A 604 -0.90 16.03 -19.64
C LEU A 604 0.11 16.35 -20.75
N ALA A 605 1.03 15.44 -21.06
CA ALA A 605 2.00 15.63 -22.14
C ALA A 605 1.32 15.61 -23.52
N ASP A 606 0.24 14.83 -23.68
CA ASP A 606 -0.49 14.68 -24.92
C ASP A 606 -1.73 15.60 -25.05
N ALA A 607 -2.16 16.22 -23.95
CA ALA A 607 -3.34 17.09 -23.91
C ALA A 607 -2.99 18.54 -24.27
N GLU A 608 -3.26 18.97 -25.50
CA GLU A 608 -3.23 20.39 -25.87
C GLU A 608 -4.41 21.15 -25.27
N MET A 609 -4.14 22.33 -24.72
CA MET A 609 -5.16 23.16 -24.07
C MET A 609 -5.02 24.64 -24.43
N SER A 610 -6.15 25.34 -24.42
CA SER A 610 -6.21 26.79 -24.48
C SER A 610 -7.22 27.27 -23.45
N THR A 611 -6.86 28.19 -22.57
CA THR A 611 -7.75 28.66 -21.51
C THR A 611 -8.33 30.05 -21.78
N GLN A 612 -9.37 30.41 -21.01
CA GLN A 612 -9.75 31.81 -20.85
C GLN A 612 -8.67 32.57 -20.06
N LEU A 613 -8.68 33.90 -20.10
CA LEU A 613 -7.78 34.69 -19.27
C LEU A 613 -8.32 34.78 -17.84
N TYR A 614 -7.49 34.40 -16.87
CA TYR A 614 -7.78 34.50 -15.45
C TYR A 614 -6.98 35.64 -14.82
N SER A 615 -7.54 36.27 -13.79
CA SER A 615 -6.89 37.34 -13.04
C SER A 615 -6.68 36.96 -11.58
N SER A 616 -5.52 37.33 -11.02
CA SER A 616 -5.20 37.21 -9.60
C SER A 616 -5.37 35.78 -9.04
N LEU A 617 -4.91 34.77 -9.76
CA LEU A 617 -4.93 33.38 -9.32
C LEU A 617 -3.68 33.05 -8.51
N ARG A 618 -3.82 32.29 -7.42
CA ARG A 618 -2.67 31.59 -6.86
C ARG A 618 -2.26 30.43 -7.78
N THR A 619 -1.00 30.03 -7.74
CA THR A 619 -0.48 28.90 -8.55
C THR A 619 -1.31 27.62 -8.38
N GLY A 620 -1.72 27.28 -7.16
CA GLY A 620 -2.62 26.13 -6.93
C GLY A 620 -4.01 26.27 -7.58
N ALA A 621 -4.54 27.49 -7.64
CA ALA A 621 -5.79 27.76 -8.36
C ALA A 621 -5.59 27.69 -9.89
N ALA A 622 -4.44 28.12 -10.40
CA ALA A 622 -4.07 27.97 -11.80
C ALA A 622 -3.89 26.48 -12.18
N VAL A 623 -3.29 25.66 -11.32
CA VAL A 623 -3.23 24.20 -11.52
C VAL A 623 -4.63 23.60 -11.58
N ASN A 624 -5.55 24.00 -10.69
CA ASN A 624 -6.93 23.52 -10.76
C ASN A 624 -7.64 23.95 -12.05
N ALA A 625 -7.47 25.19 -12.49
CA ALA A 625 -8.04 25.68 -13.75
C ALA A 625 -7.48 24.95 -14.98
N LEU A 626 -6.18 24.60 -14.95
CA LEU A 626 -5.53 23.77 -15.95
C LEU A 626 -6.17 22.38 -16.01
N LEU A 627 -6.34 21.76 -14.85
CA LEU A 627 -6.92 20.43 -14.73
C LEU A 627 -8.41 20.39 -15.10
N ASP A 628 -9.15 21.48 -14.85
CA ASP A 628 -10.53 21.63 -15.30
C ASP A 628 -10.63 21.68 -16.84
N GLU A 629 -9.74 22.40 -17.51
CA GLU A 629 -9.71 22.50 -18.98
C GLU A 629 -9.39 21.15 -19.64
N ILE A 630 -8.49 20.36 -19.03
CA ILE A 630 -8.14 19.02 -19.52
C ILE A 630 -9.20 17.97 -19.15
N GLY A 631 -10.10 18.28 -18.22
CA GLY A 631 -11.12 17.35 -17.74
C GLY A 631 -10.60 16.32 -16.73
N TRP A 632 -9.52 16.64 -16.00
CA TRP A 632 -9.00 15.79 -14.94
C TRP A 632 -9.98 15.72 -13.77
N PRO A 633 -10.32 14.54 -13.22
CA PRO A 633 -11.31 14.43 -12.14
C PRO A 633 -10.91 15.20 -10.88
N SER A 634 -11.84 15.95 -10.28
CA SER A 634 -11.56 16.72 -9.04
C SER A 634 -11.23 15.83 -7.85
N SER A 635 -11.67 14.57 -7.85
CA SER A 635 -11.37 13.58 -6.80
C SER A 635 -9.92 13.07 -6.84
N LEU A 636 -9.19 13.28 -7.94
CA LEU A 636 -7.80 12.86 -8.14
C LEU A 636 -6.83 14.05 -8.07
N ARG A 637 -7.13 15.04 -7.22
CA ARG A 637 -6.35 16.27 -7.07
C ARG A 637 -5.97 16.48 -5.61
N ASP A 638 -4.69 16.64 -5.35
CA ASP A 638 -4.12 17.04 -4.06
C ASP A 638 -3.19 18.24 -4.27
N ILE A 639 -3.79 19.43 -4.29
CA ILE A 639 -3.18 20.66 -4.78
C ILE A 639 -3.06 21.66 -3.63
N ASP A 640 -1.83 22.02 -3.26
CA ASP A 640 -1.59 23.10 -2.32
C ASP A 640 -2.09 24.44 -2.89
N PRO A 641 -2.57 25.39 -2.07
CA PRO A 641 -3.11 26.66 -2.56
C PRO A 641 -2.12 27.49 -3.40
N GLY A 642 -0.81 27.34 -3.15
CA GLY A 642 0.24 28.14 -3.77
C GLY A 642 0.59 29.39 -2.95
N ALA A 643 1.87 29.78 -2.97
CA ALA A 643 2.33 31.01 -2.37
C ALA A 643 2.47 32.16 -3.39
N THR A 644 2.74 31.86 -4.66
CA THR A 644 2.78 32.88 -5.73
C THR A 644 1.37 33.26 -6.16
N THR A 645 1.13 34.57 -6.35
CA THR A 645 -0.11 35.07 -6.98
C THR A 645 0.18 35.56 -8.39
N ILE A 646 -0.37 34.86 -9.37
CA ILE A 646 -0.31 35.18 -10.79
C ILE A 646 -1.35 36.26 -11.10
N GLN A 647 -0.88 37.42 -11.56
CA GLN A 647 -1.78 38.55 -11.86
C GLN A 647 -2.67 38.26 -13.07
N TRP A 648 -2.11 37.69 -14.14
CA TRP A 648 -2.81 37.33 -15.37
C TRP A 648 -2.29 35.98 -15.86
N TRP A 649 -3.17 34.98 -15.98
CA TRP A 649 -2.80 33.64 -16.44
C TRP A 649 -3.68 33.20 -17.60
N TRP A 650 -3.05 32.69 -18.67
CA TRP A 650 -3.70 32.03 -19.80
C TRP A 650 -2.73 31.09 -20.48
N GLU A 651 -3.25 30.11 -21.22
CA GLU A 651 -2.48 29.23 -22.11
C GLU A 651 -3.17 29.16 -23.47
N GLU A 652 -2.42 28.92 -24.54
CA GLU A 652 -2.94 28.90 -25.90
C GLU A 652 -2.20 27.92 -26.82
N GLY A 653 -2.77 26.74 -27.00
CA GLY A 653 -2.19 25.67 -27.82
C GLY A 653 -0.93 25.07 -27.20
N THR A 654 -0.91 24.99 -25.86
CA THR A 654 0.20 24.46 -25.07
C THR A 654 -0.22 23.13 -24.44
N THR A 655 0.71 22.19 -24.25
CA THR A 655 0.39 20.94 -23.57
C THR A 655 0.15 21.17 -22.08
N GLY A 656 -0.71 20.36 -21.47
CA GLY A 656 -0.96 20.42 -20.03
C GLY A 656 0.31 20.32 -19.18
N LEU A 657 1.28 19.49 -19.61
CA LEU A 657 2.54 19.31 -18.89
C LEU A 657 3.43 20.56 -18.98
N GLU A 658 3.50 21.21 -20.14
CA GLU A 658 4.26 22.46 -20.31
C GLU A 658 3.62 23.61 -19.50
N ALA A 659 2.29 23.72 -19.54
CA ALA A 659 1.56 24.70 -18.74
C ALA A 659 1.75 24.47 -17.23
N LEU A 660 1.72 23.21 -16.78
CA LEU A 660 1.99 22.84 -15.39
C LEU A 660 3.43 23.20 -14.99
N ALA A 661 4.42 22.93 -15.84
CA ALA A 661 5.80 23.31 -15.59
C ALA A 661 5.95 24.82 -15.40
N LYS A 662 5.39 25.65 -16.30
CA LYS A 662 5.41 27.12 -16.16
C LYS A 662 4.80 27.61 -14.85
N ILE A 663 3.72 26.97 -14.38
CA ILE A 663 3.08 27.31 -13.09
C ILE A 663 3.99 26.92 -11.92
N VAL A 664 4.61 25.73 -11.95
CA VAL A 664 5.54 25.26 -10.92
C VAL A 664 6.80 26.12 -10.87
N ASP A 665 7.37 26.48 -12.02
CA ASP A 665 8.55 27.35 -12.11
C ASP A 665 8.23 28.76 -11.58
N SER A 666 6.99 29.24 -11.80
CA SER A 666 6.51 30.49 -11.22
C SER A 666 6.18 30.40 -9.71
N GLU A 667 5.92 29.21 -9.17
CA GLU A 667 5.86 29.00 -7.72
C GLU A 667 7.27 29.06 -7.10
N GLY A 668 8.28 28.59 -7.84
CA GLY A 668 9.68 28.56 -7.47
C GLY A 668 10.06 27.35 -6.61
N PRO A 669 11.35 26.99 -6.55
CA PRO A 669 11.81 25.83 -5.80
C PRO A 669 11.54 25.99 -4.30
N PRO A 670 11.27 24.89 -3.56
CA PRO A 670 11.29 23.50 -4.00
C PRO A 670 9.94 22.99 -4.52
N ALA A 671 9.05 23.85 -5.04
CA ALA A 671 7.75 23.44 -5.54
C ALA A 671 7.86 22.28 -6.54
N ILE A 672 6.91 21.35 -6.46
CA ILE A 672 6.93 20.11 -7.24
C ILE A 672 5.50 19.71 -7.60
N ALA A 673 5.33 19.18 -8.80
CA ALA A 673 4.13 18.44 -9.17
C ALA A 673 4.49 17.03 -9.61
N TYR A 674 3.70 16.04 -9.20
CA TYR A 674 3.90 14.62 -9.54
C TYR A 674 2.58 13.85 -9.39
N VAL A 675 2.53 12.61 -9.86
CA VAL A 675 1.41 11.70 -9.58
C VAL A 675 1.81 10.77 -8.45
N ASP A 676 1.01 10.72 -7.39
CA ASP A 676 1.25 9.80 -6.29
C ASP A 676 0.90 8.35 -6.67
N THR A 677 1.26 7.39 -5.80
CA THR A 677 0.96 5.97 -6.06
C THR A 677 -0.54 5.66 -6.11
N SER A 678 -1.39 6.52 -5.58
CA SER A 678 -2.85 6.36 -5.61
C SER A 678 -3.45 6.91 -6.91
N GLY A 679 -2.66 7.60 -7.74
CA GLY A 679 -3.09 8.21 -8.99
C GLY A 679 -3.56 9.64 -8.86
N ASN A 680 -3.39 10.28 -7.70
CA ASN A 680 -3.71 11.69 -7.54
C ASN A 680 -2.61 12.54 -8.16
N LEU A 681 -3.00 13.61 -8.86
CA LEU A 681 -2.06 14.67 -9.19
C LEU A 681 -1.81 15.49 -7.93
N VAL A 682 -0.55 15.51 -7.51
CA VAL A 682 -0.06 16.23 -6.36
C VAL A 682 0.66 17.49 -6.83
N PHE A 683 0.28 18.64 -6.30
CA PHE A 683 1.05 19.89 -6.40
C PHE A 683 1.41 20.35 -5.00
N ARG A 684 2.70 20.59 -4.78
CA ARG A 684 3.24 21.13 -3.55
C ARG A 684 3.85 22.49 -3.80
N ASP A 685 3.40 23.47 -3.02
CA ASP A 685 3.89 24.83 -3.10
C ASP A 685 5.31 24.98 -2.54
N ARG A 686 5.91 26.16 -2.62
CA ARG A 686 7.29 26.36 -2.16
C ARG A 686 7.47 26.22 -0.64
N HIS A 687 6.39 26.27 0.15
CA HIS A 687 6.42 26.17 1.61
C HIS A 687 6.11 24.76 2.13
N HIS A 688 5.79 23.79 1.27
CA HIS A 688 5.42 22.44 1.73
C HIS A 688 6.47 21.79 2.65
N ARG A 689 7.77 22.11 2.49
CA ARG A 689 8.84 21.58 3.33
C ARG A 689 8.90 22.18 4.74
N MET A 690 8.19 23.27 4.99
CA MET A 690 8.06 23.91 6.30
C MET A 690 6.77 23.51 7.02
N THR A 691 5.75 23.05 6.29
CA THR A 691 4.40 22.86 6.83
C THR A 691 4.00 21.39 6.96
N ARG A 692 4.54 20.50 6.12
CA ARG A 692 4.14 19.09 6.08
C ARG A 692 5.00 18.23 6.98
N ALA A 693 4.35 17.38 7.77
CA ALA A 693 5.00 16.50 8.73
C ALA A 693 6.04 15.56 8.07
N GLU A 694 5.76 15.11 6.85
CA GLU A 694 6.62 14.24 6.04
C GLU A 694 7.95 14.90 5.68
N SER A 695 7.96 16.24 5.56
CA SER A 695 9.14 17.03 5.21
C SER A 695 9.79 17.71 6.43
N THR A 696 9.05 17.94 7.52
CA THR A 696 9.63 18.51 8.74
C THR A 696 10.26 17.46 9.64
N ALA A 697 9.65 16.28 9.76
CA ALA A 697 10.14 15.18 10.60
C ALA A 697 11.00 14.19 9.80
N ILE A 698 12.03 13.62 10.45
CA ILE A 698 12.87 12.57 9.87
C ILE A 698 12.04 11.28 9.76
N GLN A 699 11.77 10.85 8.52
CA GLN A 699 10.97 9.65 8.21
C GLN A 699 11.77 8.35 8.35
N ALA A 700 13.10 8.41 8.16
CA ALA A 700 14.02 7.30 8.38
C ALA A 700 15.44 7.81 8.61
N THR A 701 16.22 7.05 9.37
CA THR A 701 17.67 7.17 9.44
C THR A 701 18.29 5.95 8.75
N ILE A 702 19.04 6.17 7.67
CA ILE A 702 19.62 5.11 6.84
C ILE A 702 21.14 5.19 6.91
N ARG A 703 21.80 4.06 7.19
CA ARG A 703 23.23 4.01 7.55
C ARG A 703 24.07 3.11 6.63
N ASP A 704 25.39 3.25 6.71
CA ASP A 704 26.40 2.43 6.02
C ASP A 704 26.85 1.17 6.79
N GLY A 705 26.38 0.98 8.02
CA GLY A 705 26.78 -0.12 8.91
C GLY A 705 26.11 -0.06 10.28
N HIS A 706 26.21 -1.16 11.04
CA HIS A 706 25.96 -1.27 12.50
C HIS A 706 24.50 -1.29 12.99
N GLU A 707 23.55 -0.71 12.26
CA GLU A 707 22.12 -0.67 12.66
C GLU A 707 21.22 -0.57 11.43
N GLU A 708 20.09 -1.28 11.45
CA GLU A 708 19.06 -1.20 10.40
C GLU A 708 18.18 0.05 10.57
N PRO A 709 17.70 0.67 9.48
CA PRO A 709 17.87 0.28 8.08
C PRO A 709 19.22 0.71 7.50
N MET A 710 19.87 -0.18 6.75
CA MET A 710 21.09 0.16 6.01
C MET A 710 20.85 0.31 4.51
N PHE A 711 21.63 1.18 3.87
CA PHE A 711 21.73 1.19 2.42
C PHE A 711 22.73 0.12 1.93
N SER A 712 22.51 -0.33 0.70
CA SER A 712 23.30 -1.31 -0.02
C SER A 712 24.20 -0.60 -1.04
N PRO A 713 25.43 -1.09 -1.30
CA PRO A 713 26.27 -0.53 -2.35
C PRO A 713 25.64 -0.63 -3.75
N PRO A 714 25.97 0.27 -4.69
CA PRO A 714 26.82 1.45 -4.51
C PRO A 714 26.07 2.66 -3.93
N LEU A 715 26.80 3.50 -3.18
CA LEU A 715 26.42 4.87 -2.85
C LEU A 715 27.04 5.80 -3.91
N ASN A 716 26.22 6.61 -4.58
CA ASN A 716 26.73 7.69 -5.42
C ASN A 716 26.67 9.00 -4.65
N TYR A 717 27.81 9.67 -4.50
CA TYR A 717 27.91 10.95 -3.80
C TYR A 717 28.42 12.03 -4.76
N ASP A 718 27.59 13.04 -5.02
CA ASP A 718 27.98 14.29 -5.67
C ASP A 718 28.16 15.37 -4.60
N ILE A 719 29.36 15.96 -4.58
CA ILE A 719 29.73 16.99 -3.60
C ILE A 719 28.96 18.31 -3.80
N GLY A 720 28.34 18.52 -4.97
CA GLY A 720 27.46 19.66 -5.25
C GLY A 720 28.16 20.96 -5.64
N TRP A 721 29.41 20.92 -6.11
CA TRP A 721 30.13 22.14 -6.52
C TRP A 721 29.61 22.78 -7.80
N ARG A 722 29.02 21.98 -8.69
CA ARG A 722 28.40 22.48 -9.93
C ARG A 722 27.07 23.18 -9.67
N ASP A 723 26.45 22.86 -8.53
CA ASP A 723 25.10 23.30 -8.15
C ASP A 723 25.11 24.53 -7.24
N LEU A 724 26.29 25.13 -7.02
CA LEU A 724 26.45 26.38 -6.28
C LEU A 724 25.93 27.55 -7.13
N ILE A 725 25.01 28.32 -6.56
CA ILE A 725 24.35 29.48 -7.18
C ILE A 725 24.40 30.64 -6.20
N ASN A 726 25.01 31.75 -6.62
CA ASN A 726 25.20 32.93 -5.78
C ASN A 726 24.87 34.25 -6.52
N ASP A 727 24.19 34.13 -7.66
CA ASP A 727 23.64 35.21 -8.44
C ASP A 727 22.39 34.67 -9.14
N VAL A 728 21.22 35.23 -8.86
CA VAL A 728 19.94 34.80 -9.46
C VAL A 728 19.34 35.99 -10.19
N VAL A 729 18.85 35.73 -11.39
CA VAL A 729 18.23 36.71 -12.28
C VAL A 729 16.90 36.17 -12.76
N ILE A 730 15.84 36.96 -12.59
CA ILE A 730 14.48 36.63 -13.02
C ILE A 730 13.92 37.81 -13.80
N ASP A 731 13.41 37.55 -14.99
CA ASP A 731 12.73 38.57 -15.80
C ASP A 731 11.22 38.57 -15.49
N VAL A 732 10.68 39.74 -15.18
CA VAL A 732 9.30 39.96 -14.75
C VAL A 732 8.56 40.81 -15.77
N THR A 733 7.44 40.29 -16.27
CA THR A 733 6.57 40.98 -17.24
C THR A 733 5.25 41.38 -16.56
N GLU A 734 5.05 42.67 -16.29
CA GLU A 734 3.79 43.18 -15.75
C GLU A 734 2.84 43.53 -16.90
N ARG A 735 1.60 43.05 -16.83
CA ARG A 735 0.56 43.31 -17.83
C ARG A 735 -0.62 44.06 -17.25
N ARG A 736 -1.29 44.88 -18.07
CA ARG A 736 -2.50 45.63 -17.67
C ARG A 736 -3.55 45.64 -18.78
N PRO A 737 -4.84 45.57 -18.44
CA PRO A 737 -5.92 45.70 -19.40
C PRO A 737 -6.01 47.13 -19.91
N ASP A 738 -6.21 47.28 -21.21
CA ASP A 738 -6.49 48.55 -21.87
C ASP A 738 -8.00 48.71 -22.13
N VAL A 739 -8.39 49.89 -22.60
CA VAL A 739 -9.77 50.16 -23.02
C VAL A 739 -10.19 49.25 -24.17
N GLU A 740 -11.50 49.01 -24.28
CA GLU A 740 -12.06 48.18 -25.35
C GLU A 740 -11.74 48.76 -26.73
N GLN A 741 -11.21 47.91 -27.62
CA GLN A 741 -10.83 48.27 -28.98
C GLN A 741 -10.96 47.06 -29.93
N ARG A 742 -10.85 47.30 -31.25
CA ARG A 742 -10.78 46.22 -32.25
C ARG A 742 -9.42 45.51 -32.14
N VAL A 743 -9.36 44.36 -31.45
CA VAL A 743 -8.14 43.58 -31.24
C VAL A 743 -7.77 42.71 -32.45
N TRP A 744 -8.74 42.46 -33.34
CA TRP A 744 -8.53 41.74 -34.60
C TRP A 744 -9.52 42.21 -35.65
N SER A 745 -9.10 42.24 -36.92
CA SER A 745 -10.01 42.47 -38.04
C SER A 745 -9.49 41.89 -39.36
N THR A 746 -10.42 41.62 -40.28
CA THR A 746 -10.17 41.34 -41.70
C THR A 746 -11.14 42.14 -42.57
N GLN A 747 -10.76 42.38 -43.82
CA GLN A 747 -11.59 42.99 -44.87
C GLN A 747 -11.97 41.98 -45.96
N ASP A 748 -11.73 40.69 -45.73
CA ASP A 748 -12.05 39.65 -46.69
C ASP A 748 -13.57 39.43 -46.82
N ARG A 749 -13.96 38.86 -47.96
CA ARG A 749 -15.35 38.51 -48.28
C ARG A 749 -15.58 37.02 -48.07
N PHE A 750 -16.63 36.65 -47.34
CA PHE A 750 -16.96 35.27 -47.05
C PHE A 750 -18.38 34.92 -47.52
N VAL A 751 -18.54 33.70 -48.04
CA VAL A 751 -19.83 33.14 -48.44
C VAL A 751 -20.16 31.99 -47.49
N ILE A 752 -21.37 32.04 -46.94
CA ILE A 752 -21.95 31.00 -46.09
C ILE A 752 -23.11 30.39 -46.84
N GLU A 753 -23.09 29.07 -47.01
CA GLU A 753 -24.17 28.34 -47.66
C GLU A 753 -25.51 28.53 -46.93
N PRO A 754 -26.67 28.36 -47.61
CA PRO A 754 -27.99 28.47 -46.98
C PRO A 754 -28.10 27.60 -45.72
N GLY A 755 -28.47 28.19 -44.58
CA GLY A 755 -28.54 27.48 -43.29
C GLY A 755 -27.18 26.99 -42.73
N GLY A 756 -26.06 27.32 -43.39
CA GLY A 756 -24.73 26.89 -43.01
C GLY A 756 -24.09 27.72 -41.90
N THR A 757 -22.95 27.22 -41.41
CA THR A 757 -22.13 27.86 -40.37
C THR A 757 -20.74 28.16 -40.92
N ARG A 758 -20.16 29.30 -40.53
CA ARG A 758 -18.76 29.66 -40.79
C ARG A 758 -18.05 29.96 -39.47
N GLU A 759 -16.87 29.37 -39.30
CA GLU A 759 -16.02 29.59 -38.12
C GLU A 759 -14.79 30.43 -38.48
N PHE A 760 -14.47 31.42 -37.63
CA PHE A 760 -13.23 32.20 -37.67
C PHE A 760 -12.46 31.96 -36.38
N ILE A 761 -11.24 31.41 -36.48
CA ILE A 761 -10.33 31.29 -35.35
C ILE A 761 -9.52 32.58 -35.26
N VAL A 762 -9.77 33.38 -34.23
CA VAL A 762 -9.17 34.70 -34.03
C VAL A 762 -8.13 34.61 -32.92
N LYS A 763 -6.88 34.98 -33.23
CA LYS A 763 -5.75 35.03 -32.27
C LYS A 763 -5.01 36.37 -32.39
N PRO A 764 -5.35 37.37 -31.57
CA PRO A 764 -4.60 38.64 -31.46
C PRO A 764 -3.19 38.43 -30.91
N SER A 765 -2.34 39.47 -30.96
CA SER A 765 -0.98 39.42 -30.39
C SER A 765 -0.97 39.32 -28.86
N ASP A 766 -1.87 40.06 -28.22
CA ASP A 766 -2.03 40.10 -26.76
C ASP A 766 -3.28 39.33 -26.34
N PRO A 767 -3.28 38.73 -25.14
CA PRO A 767 -4.50 38.19 -24.55
C PRO A 767 -5.51 39.31 -24.32
N PHE A 768 -6.79 38.97 -24.22
CA PHE A 768 -7.88 39.93 -24.09
C PHE A 768 -8.94 39.50 -23.06
N LEU A 769 -9.71 40.48 -22.60
CA LEU A 769 -10.88 40.36 -21.74
C LEU A 769 -12.10 40.95 -22.45
N ASN A 770 -13.30 40.58 -21.98
CA ASN A 770 -14.56 41.21 -22.36
C ASN A 770 -14.78 41.27 -23.88
N ALA A 771 -14.45 40.20 -24.60
CA ALA A 771 -14.69 40.14 -26.03
C ALA A 771 -16.19 40.22 -26.33
N GLN A 772 -16.54 41.16 -27.21
CA GLN A 772 -17.90 41.43 -27.60
C GLN A 772 -18.28 40.56 -28.79
N VAL A 773 -19.52 40.04 -28.78
CA VAL A 773 -20.07 39.32 -29.93
C VAL A 773 -20.13 40.28 -31.13
N PRO A 774 -19.50 39.95 -32.27
CA PRO A 774 -19.50 40.81 -33.45
C PRO A 774 -20.92 41.11 -33.93
N VAL A 775 -21.21 42.37 -34.26
CA VAL A 775 -22.53 42.79 -34.76
C VAL A 775 -22.51 43.10 -36.26
N GLY A 776 -23.55 42.67 -36.97
CA GLY A 776 -23.72 42.90 -38.41
C GLY A 776 -24.43 44.20 -38.79
N GLN A 777 -24.88 44.97 -37.79
CA GLN A 777 -25.62 46.22 -37.94
C GLN A 777 -25.13 47.24 -36.92
N ALA A 778 -25.09 48.51 -37.34
CA ALA A 778 -24.80 49.60 -36.41
C ALA A 778 -25.90 49.70 -35.35
N PHE A 779 -25.51 49.98 -34.11
CA PHE A 779 -26.46 50.24 -33.02
C PHE A 779 -25.97 51.39 -32.16
N ASN A 780 -26.90 52.06 -31.46
CA ASN A 780 -26.56 53.19 -30.60
C ASN A 780 -26.52 52.74 -29.13
N VAL A 781 -25.42 53.05 -28.44
CA VAL A 781 -25.30 52.93 -26.97
C VAL A 781 -25.10 54.33 -26.42
N ASP A 782 -26.01 54.78 -25.55
CA ASP A 782 -25.93 56.08 -24.86
C ASP A 782 -25.64 57.30 -25.78
N GLY A 783 -26.14 57.27 -27.01
CA GLY A 783 -25.97 58.35 -27.99
C GLY A 783 -24.69 58.30 -28.83
N TYR A 784 -23.88 57.24 -28.69
CA TYR A 784 -22.75 56.94 -29.56
C TYR A 784 -23.09 55.80 -30.53
N GLU A 785 -22.88 56.03 -31.83
CA GLU A 785 -23.07 55.02 -32.86
C GLU A 785 -21.89 54.05 -32.87
N VAL A 786 -22.18 52.78 -32.61
CA VAL A 786 -21.22 51.68 -32.70
C VAL A 786 -21.24 51.16 -34.13
N GLU A 787 -20.10 51.27 -34.83
CA GLU A 787 -19.93 50.72 -36.17
C GLU A 787 -20.15 49.19 -36.18
N PRO A 788 -20.70 48.62 -37.27
CA PRO A 788 -20.81 47.18 -37.41
C PRO A 788 -19.42 46.53 -37.47
N ASP A 789 -19.31 45.32 -36.93
CA ASP A 789 -18.08 44.52 -36.96
C ASP A 789 -17.95 43.72 -38.27
N PHE A 790 -19.06 43.49 -38.98
CA PHE A 790 -19.11 42.94 -40.34
C PHE A 790 -20.31 43.51 -41.10
N VAL A 791 -20.26 43.49 -42.43
CA VAL A 791 -21.36 43.96 -43.29
C VAL A 791 -22.01 42.78 -44.00
N ILE A 792 -23.34 42.68 -43.94
CA ILE A 792 -24.11 41.68 -44.68
C ILE A 792 -24.41 42.23 -46.08
N GLU A 793 -23.80 41.67 -47.13
CA GLU A 793 -24.04 42.10 -48.52
C GLU A 793 -25.29 41.44 -49.12
N SER A 794 -25.56 40.19 -48.76
CA SER A 794 -26.75 39.44 -49.18
C SER A 794 -27.09 38.32 -48.19
N GLY A 795 -28.36 37.90 -48.16
CA GLY A 795 -28.85 36.90 -47.20
C GLY A 795 -29.11 37.50 -45.82
N SER A 796 -29.04 36.67 -44.78
CA SER A 796 -29.24 37.05 -43.39
C SER A 796 -28.39 36.17 -42.46
N VAL A 797 -28.01 36.75 -41.32
CA VAL A 797 -27.28 36.08 -40.24
C VAL A 797 -28.26 35.99 -39.07
N GLY A 798 -28.53 34.77 -38.61
CA GLY A 798 -29.45 34.55 -37.51
C GLY A 798 -28.77 34.57 -36.15
N GLU A 799 -27.53 34.10 -36.08
CA GLU A 799 -26.80 33.93 -34.82
C GLU A 799 -25.29 34.13 -35.03
N VAL A 800 -24.67 34.87 -34.12
CA VAL A 800 -23.22 34.98 -33.99
C VAL A 800 -22.87 34.65 -32.55
N THR A 801 -21.95 33.70 -32.34
CA THR A 801 -21.48 33.32 -31.01
C THR A 801 -19.97 33.36 -30.92
N LEU A 802 -19.47 33.55 -29.71
CA LEU A 802 -18.06 33.40 -29.37
C LEU A 802 -17.86 32.09 -28.61
N SER A 803 -16.77 31.36 -28.87
CA SER A 803 -16.41 30.20 -28.04
C SER A 803 -15.95 30.58 -26.64
N ARG A 804 -15.43 31.80 -26.46
CA ARG A 804 -15.05 32.40 -25.18
C ARG A 804 -14.94 33.92 -25.29
N THR A 805 -15.06 34.61 -24.17
CA THR A 805 -14.99 36.08 -24.08
C THR A 805 -13.67 36.61 -23.56
N SER A 806 -12.73 35.74 -23.17
CA SER A 806 -11.37 36.11 -22.79
C SER A 806 -10.37 35.01 -23.14
N GLY A 807 -9.07 35.32 -23.11
CA GLY A 807 -7.97 34.41 -23.49
C GLY A 807 -7.07 35.01 -24.55
N GLN A 808 -6.24 34.20 -25.21
CA GLN A 808 -5.42 34.65 -26.36
C GLN A 808 -6.09 34.37 -27.71
N SER A 809 -7.09 33.49 -27.74
CA SER A 809 -7.88 33.25 -28.93
C SER A 809 -9.38 33.08 -28.62
N THR A 810 -10.22 33.21 -29.65
CA THR A 810 -11.63 32.83 -29.61
C THR A 810 -12.11 32.43 -31.00
N LYS A 811 -13.16 31.62 -31.07
CA LYS A 811 -13.85 31.30 -32.32
C LYS A 811 -15.07 32.20 -32.47
N ILE A 812 -15.16 32.92 -33.59
CA ILE A 812 -16.40 33.60 -34.01
C ILE A 812 -17.14 32.61 -34.90
N ILE A 813 -18.33 32.19 -34.46
CA ILE A 813 -19.20 31.26 -35.19
C ILE A 813 -20.36 32.06 -35.74
N VAL A 814 -20.49 32.12 -37.06
CA VAL A 814 -21.56 32.84 -37.77
C VAL A 814 -22.49 31.84 -38.42
N LYS A 815 -23.77 31.89 -38.08
CA LYS A 815 -24.81 31.02 -38.63
C LYS A 815 -25.78 31.80 -39.51
N SER A 816 -25.93 31.32 -40.74
CA SER A 816 -26.95 31.83 -41.66
C SER A 816 -28.32 31.27 -41.29
N ASP A 817 -29.34 32.13 -41.22
CA ASP A 817 -30.75 31.76 -41.16
C ASP A 817 -31.47 31.94 -42.52
N SER A 818 -30.71 32.32 -43.55
CA SER A 818 -31.19 32.58 -44.89
C SER A 818 -31.37 31.29 -45.70
N GLY A 819 -32.44 31.23 -46.50
CA GLY A 819 -32.67 30.20 -47.51
C GLY A 819 -31.86 30.36 -48.81
N VAL A 820 -31.06 31.43 -48.91
CA VAL A 820 -30.10 31.70 -50.00
C VAL A 820 -28.70 31.95 -49.43
N PRO A 821 -27.61 31.85 -50.21
CA PRO A 821 -26.26 32.08 -49.70
C PRO A 821 -26.13 33.45 -49.02
N THR A 822 -25.61 33.45 -47.79
CA THR A 822 -25.34 34.66 -47.03
C THR A 822 -23.92 35.11 -47.31
N VAL A 823 -23.74 36.37 -47.71
CA VAL A 823 -22.44 36.97 -47.98
C VAL A 823 -22.16 38.01 -46.91
N ILE A 824 -21.03 37.85 -46.23
CA ILE A 824 -20.51 38.81 -45.26
C ILE A 824 -19.20 39.40 -45.77
N GLN A 825 -19.01 40.70 -45.52
CA GLN A 825 -17.83 41.47 -45.89
C GLN A 825 -17.17 42.01 -44.62
N GLY A 826 -15.88 41.69 -44.47
CA GLY A 826 -15.11 42.00 -43.27
C GLY A 826 -15.57 41.24 -42.03
N MET A 827 -14.73 41.27 -41.00
CA MET A 827 -15.05 40.78 -39.66
C MET A 827 -14.10 41.45 -38.67
N ALA A 828 -14.59 41.88 -37.51
CA ALA A 828 -13.78 42.43 -36.43
C ALA A 828 -14.17 41.81 -35.09
N LEU A 829 -13.19 41.69 -34.18
CA LEU A 829 -13.41 41.35 -32.78
C LEU A 829 -13.04 42.55 -31.92
N ARG A 830 -13.99 43.00 -31.09
CA ARG A 830 -13.77 44.04 -30.08
C ARG A 830 -13.56 43.40 -28.72
N ALA A 831 -12.53 43.82 -28.00
CA ALA A 831 -12.20 43.34 -26.66
C ALA A 831 -11.26 44.33 -25.95
N SER A 832 -11.05 44.16 -24.65
CA SER A 832 -10.01 44.86 -23.89
C SER A 832 -8.71 44.05 -23.91
N PRO A 833 -7.66 44.43 -24.67
CA PRO A 833 -6.40 43.70 -24.68
C PRO A 833 -5.65 43.91 -23.36
N VAL A 834 -4.92 42.89 -22.93
CA VAL A 834 -4.07 42.90 -21.73
C VAL A 834 -2.61 42.93 -22.18
N THR A 835 -2.11 44.16 -22.35
CA THR A 835 -0.81 44.44 -22.95
C THR A 835 0.30 44.47 -21.90
N VAL A 836 1.53 44.28 -22.36
CA VAL A 836 2.72 44.46 -21.51
C VAL A 836 2.82 45.93 -21.11
N HIS A 837 2.73 46.19 -19.81
CA HIS A 837 2.88 47.52 -19.24
C HIS A 837 4.36 47.82 -18.95
N LEU A 838 5.09 46.81 -18.47
CA LEU A 838 6.44 46.97 -17.96
C LEU A 838 7.19 45.63 -18.00
N GLU A 839 8.46 45.68 -18.40
CA GLU A 839 9.42 44.58 -18.28
C GLU A 839 10.54 45.02 -17.34
N GLN A 840 10.83 44.21 -16.33
CA GLN A 840 11.85 44.46 -15.33
C GLN A 840 12.65 43.20 -15.06
N GLN A 841 13.90 43.37 -14.63
CA GLN A 841 14.75 42.27 -14.22
C GLN A 841 15.01 42.38 -12.72
N VAL A 842 14.66 41.34 -11.98
CA VAL A 842 14.99 41.17 -10.57
C VAL A 842 16.29 40.40 -10.49
N ARG A 843 17.30 40.98 -9.85
CA ARG A 843 18.59 40.34 -9.62
C ARG A 843 18.92 40.35 -8.13
N ARG A 844 19.37 39.21 -7.63
CA ARG A 844 19.93 39.06 -6.28
C ARG A 844 21.28 38.36 -6.35
N ALA A 845 22.19 38.75 -5.46
CA ALA A 845 23.55 38.25 -5.43
C ALA A 845 24.05 38.10 -4.00
N ASP A 846 24.85 37.06 -3.74
CA ASP A 846 25.56 36.86 -2.48
C ASP A 846 27.04 37.24 -2.65
N THR A 847 27.39 38.46 -2.22
CA THR A 847 28.73 39.02 -2.37
C THR A 847 29.81 38.22 -1.64
N ASP A 848 29.51 37.67 -0.46
CA ASP A 848 30.44 36.86 0.32
C ASP A 848 30.73 35.53 -0.37
N SER A 849 29.68 34.86 -0.84
CA SER A 849 29.81 33.64 -1.64
C SER A 849 30.56 33.91 -2.94
N GLN A 850 30.29 35.03 -3.62
CA GLN A 850 31.00 35.40 -4.86
C GLN A 850 32.49 35.66 -4.60
N ALA A 851 32.84 36.28 -3.47
CA ALA A 851 34.24 36.48 -3.08
C ALA A 851 34.97 35.14 -2.87
N GLN A 852 34.27 34.11 -2.37
CA GLN A 852 34.84 32.79 -2.10
C GLN A 852 34.84 31.83 -3.30
N HIS A 853 33.79 31.88 -4.13
CA HIS A 853 33.50 30.86 -5.14
C HIS A 853 33.43 31.42 -6.58
N GLY A 854 33.59 32.73 -6.75
CA GLY A 854 33.35 33.43 -8.01
C GLY A 854 31.85 33.54 -8.32
N VAL A 855 31.52 34.25 -9.39
CA VAL A 855 30.12 34.42 -9.82
C VAL A 855 29.59 33.12 -10.42
N LYS A 856 28.47 32.64 -9.88
CA LYS A 856 27.71 31.48 -10.33
C LYS A 856 26.24 31.88 -10.51
N SER A 857 25.92 32.28 -11.73
CA SER A 857 24.60 32.82 -12.09
C SER A 857 23.62 31.74 -12.51
N LEU A 858 22.37 31.88 -12.05
CA LEU A 858 21.20 31.18 -12.56
C LEU A 858 20.22 32.22 -13.14
N GLN A 859 19.82 32.01 -14.39
CA GLN A 859 18.65 32.69 -14.96
C GLN A 859 17.46 31.75 -14.75
N GLU A 860 16.49 32.16 -13.93
CA GLU A 860 15.28 31.36 -13.68
C GLU A 860 14.17 31.80 -14.62
N GLU A 861 13.49 30.84 -15.26
CA GLU A 861 12.34 31.08 -16.10
C GLU A 861 11.06 30.99 -15.27
N ALA A 862 10.55 32.13 -14.79
CA ALA A 862 9.36 32.20 -13.95
C ALA A 862 8.33 33.16 -14.58
N PRO A 863 7.61 32.75 -15.65
CA PRO A 863 6.89 33.68 -16.52
C PRO A 863 5.71 34.42 -15.84
N TRP A 864 5.18 33.87 -14.74
CA TRP A 864 3.95 34.35 -14.12
C TRP A 864 4.16 35.07 -12.78
N VAL A 865 5.40 35.34 -12.39
CA VAL A 865 5.72 35.93 -11.08
C VAL A 865 5.52 37.44 -11.06
N THR A 866 5.24 37.96 -9.87
CA THR A 866 5.37 39.39 -9.58
C THR A 866 6.80 39.75 -9.18
N VAL A 867 7.13 41.03 -9.12
CA VAL A 867 8.45 41.49 -8.64
C VAL A 867 8.72 40.96 -7.22
N ASN A 868 7.74 41.02 -6.32
CA ASN A 868 7.89 40.55 -4.94
C ASN A 868 8.10 39.03 -4.87
N ASP A 869 7.37 38.27 -5.70
CA ASP A 869 7.56 36.82 -5.78
C ASP A 869 8.94 36.46 -6.33
N ALA A 870 9.41 37.16 -7.37
CA ALA A 870 10.74 36.97 -7.93
C ALA A 870 11.85 37.26 -6.91
N GLU A 871 11.67 38.27 -6.05
CA GLU A 871 12.60 38.56 -4.95
C GLU A 871 12.64 37.43 -3.93
N ALA A 872 11.48 36.96 -3.46
CA ALA A 872 11.38 35.85 -2.51
C ALA A 872 11.96 34.53 -3.07
N ILE A 873 11.69 34.22 -4.35
CA ILE A 873 12.25 33.04 -5.03
C ILE A 873 13.77 33.15 -5.12
N SER A 874 14.29 34.32 -5.51
CA SER A 874 15.73 34.55 -5.63
C SER A 874 16.44 34.40 -4.28
N GLU A 875 15.85 34.93 -3.20
CA GLU A 875 16.38 34.81 -1.84
C GLU A 875 16.41 33.35 -1.37
N LEU A 876 15.37 32.57 -1.66
CA LEU A 876 15.30 31.16 -1.30
C LEU A 876 16.33 30.31 -2.05
N ILE A 877 16.53 30.57 -3.35
CA ILE A 877 17.55 29.89 -4.16
C ILE A 877 18.95 30.20 -3.60
N ILE A 878 19.26 31.47 -3.36
CA ILE A 878 20.56 31.89 -2.83
C ILE A 878 20.77 31.33 -1.42
N GLY A 879 19.77 31.39 -0.52
CA GLY A 879 19.88 30.85 0.84
C GLY A 879 20.24 29.37 0.86
N ASN A 880 19.68 28.59 -0.07
CA ASN A 880 19.93 27.16 -0.17
C ASN A 880 21.22 26.81 -0.93
N ARG A 881 21.60 27.61 -1.95
CA ARG A 881 22.63 27.24 -2.94
C ARG A 881 23.84 28.17 -3.01
N SER A 882 23.93 29.20 -2.16
CA SER A 882 25.14 30.06 -2.05
C SER A 882 26.38 29.29 -1.59
N GLN A 883 26.20 28.08 -1.09
CA GLN A 883 27.25 27.12 -0.77
C GLN A 883 26.91 25.77 -1.41
N ARG A 884 27.88 24.84 -1.43
CA ARG A 884 27.67 23.50 -2.01
C ARG A 884 26.45 22.80 -1.39
N LEU A 885 25.64 22.17 -2.24
CA LEU A 885 24.48 21.38 -1.86
C LEU A 885 24.67 19.95 -2.36
N PRO A 886 25.15 19.01 -1.51
CA PRO A 886 25.41 17.64 -1.91
C PRO A 886 24.15 16.90 -2.37
N VAL A 887 24.35 16.00 -3.34
CA VAL A 887 23.32 15.09 -3.86
C VAL A 887 23.82 13.67 -3.69
N VAL A 888 22.92 12.78 -3.28
CA VAL A 888 23.24 11.40 -2.93
C VAL A 888 22.27 10.45 -3.62
N GLN A 889 22.76 9.32 -4.11
CA GLN A 889 21.91 8.19 -4.47
C GLN A 889 22.27 6.99 -3.59
N ILE A 890 21.31 6.54 -2.79
CA ILE A 890 21.41 5.32 -2.00
C ILE A 890 20.53 4.23 -2.61
N ARG A 891 21.01 2.99 -2.58
CA ARG A 891 20.19 1.81 -2.87
C ARG A 891 19.77 1.16 -1.55
N ILE A 892 18.53 0.70 -1.44
CA ILE A 892 18.07 -0.13 -0.33
C ILE A 892 17.58 -1.44 -0.95
N THR A 893 18.06 -2.59 -0.46
CA THR A 893 17.60 -3.91 -0.90
C THR A 893 16.77 -4.57 0.22
N ASN A 894 15.79 -5.39 -0.15
CA ASN A 894 14.85 -6.06 0.77
C ASN A 894 15.46 -7.18 1.62
N GLY A 895 16.77 -7.15 1.90
CA GLY A 895 17.47 -8.16 2.70
C GLY A 895 16.93 -8.31 4.13
N ASN A 896 16.18 -7.32 4.62
CA ASN A 896 15.56 -7.30 5.95
C ASN A 896 14.13 -6.73 5.88
N ALA A 897 13.27 -7.17 6.80
CA ALA A 897 11.90 -6.71 6.97
C ALA A 897 11.76 -5.17 7.13
N GLN A 898 12.64 -4.55 7.92
CA GLN A 898 12.67 -3.09 8.10
C GLN A 898 13.03 -2.37 6.80
N ARG A 899 14.02 -2.89 6.06
CA ARG A 899 14.38 -2.35 4.75
C ARG A 899 13.22 -2.47 3.76
N MET A 900 12.51 -3.60 3.76
CA MET A 900 11.31 -3.78 2.92
C MET A 900 10.21 -2.76 3.26
N ALA A 901 9.96 -2.50 4.54
CA ALA A 901 9.01 -1.47 4.95
C ALA A 901 9.41 -0.08 4.42
N HIS A 902 10.69 0.30 4.51
CA HIS A 902 11.17 1.56 3.96
C HIS A 902 11.10 1.61 2.43
N ILE A 903 11.41 0.52 1.73
CA ILE A 903 11.24 0.41 0.28
C ILE A 903 9.81 0.79 -0.11
N LEU A 904 8.79 0.27 0.59
CA LEU A 904 7.38 0.45 0.21
C LEU A 904 6.74 1.77 0.72
N GLN A 905 7.35 2.42 1.72
CA GLN A 905 6.74 3.56 2.40
C GLN A 905 7.32 4.93 2.04
N ARG A 906 8.54 5.01 1.49
CA ARG A 906 9.16 6.30 1.17
C ARG A 906 8.49 6.97 -0.03
N ARG A 907 8.27 8.28 0.09
CA ARG A 907 7.61 9.15 -0.90
C ARG A 907 8.51 10.33 -1.29
N LEU A 908 8.15 10.98 -2.38
CA LEU A 908 8.83 12.19 -2.85
C LEU A 908 8.66 13.33 -1.82
N SER A 909 9.72 14.10 -1.62
CA SER A 909 9.86 15.16 -0.60
C SER A 909 9.82 14.71 0.87
N ASP A 910 9.84 13.41 1.16
CA ASP A 910 10.13 12.90 2.50
C ASP A 910 11.52 13.38 2.95
N ARG A 911 11.64 13.77 4.23
CA ARG A 911 12.93 14.04 4.87
C ARG A 911 13.50 12.75 5.45
N ILE A 912 14.69 12.37 5.01
CA ILE A 912 15.43 11.21 5.53
C ILE A 912 16.81 11.65 6.03
N HIS A 913 17.32 10.96 7.03
CA HIS A 913 18.65 11.17 7.58
C HIS A 913 19.59 10.09 7.03
N ILE A 914 20.71 10.48 6.40
CA ILE A 914 21.66 9.53 5.80
C ILE A 914 23.01 9.67 6.51
N VAL A 915 23.51 8.53 6.98
CA VAL A 915 24.78 8.42 7.69
C VAL A 915 25.74 7.50 6.92
N GLU A 916 26.86 8.05 6.46
CA GLU A 916 28.00 7.31 5.91
C GLU A 916 29.28 7.81 6.57
N MET A 917 29.84 7.01 7.46
CA MET A 917 30.94 7.40 8.35
C MET A 917 32.29 6.80 7.94
N LEU A 918 32.34 6.00 6.87
CA LEU A 918 33.56 5.29 6.47
C LEU A 918 34.42 6.08 5.47
N GLN A 919 33.84 6.86 4.56
CA GLN A 919 34.58 7.61 3.54
C GLN A 919 34.25 9.11 3.48
N SER A 920 32.98 9.45 3.31
CA SER A 920 32.49 10.82 3.16
C SER A 920 32.25 11.53 4.49
N PHE A 921 32.10 10.78 5.59
CA PHE A 921 31.71 11.28 6.91
C PHE A 921 30.43 12.12 6.85
N MET A 922 29.50 11.70 5.99
CA MET A 922 28.22 12.35 5.77
C MET A 922 27.26 11.95 6.88
N ASP A 923 26.70 12.95 7.57
CA ASP A 923 25.75 12.78 8.67
C ASP A 923 24.74 13.94 8.61
N HIS A 924 23.82 13.84 7.65
CA HIS A 924 22.94 14.94 7.27
C HIS A 924 21.55 14.46 6.88
N ASP A 925 20.61 15.39 6.91
CA ASP A 925 19.27 15.19 6.39
C ASP A 925 19.24 15.47 4.88
N PHE A 926 18.33 14.80 4.19
CA PHE A 926 18.12 14.86 2.75
C PHE A 926 16.62 14.80 2.43
N PHE A 927 16.21 15.48 1.36
CA PHE A 927 14.89 15.32 0.76
C PHE A 927 14.97 14.34 -0.40
N ILE A 928 13.97 13.46 -0.52
CA ILE A 928 13.87 12.53 -1.65
C ILE A 928 13.32 13.26 -2.88
N GLU A 929 14.11 13.35 -3.94
CA GLU A 929 13.74 14.01 -5.21
C GLU A 929 13.44 12.99 -6.32
N GLN A 930 13.93 11.75 -6.19
CA GLN A 930 13.73 10.66 -7.14
C GLN A 930 13.57 9.32 -6.42
N ILE A 931 12.66 8.49 -6.95
CA ILE A 931 12.46 7.12 -6.49
C ILE A 931 12.49 6.21 -7.72
N SER A 932 13.28 5.14 -7.67
CA SER A 932 13.36 4.13 -8.71
C SER A 932 13.37 2.74 -8.08
N HIS A 933 12.41 1.90 -8.43
CA HIS A 933 12.33 0.53 -7.93
C HIS A 933 12.73 -0.46 -9.00
N GLU A 934 13.29 -1.57 -8.54
CA GLU A 934 13.63 -2.73 -9.37
C GLU A 934 13.18 -3.99 -8.64
N ILE A 935 12.32 -4.78 -9.28
CA ILE A 935 11.75 -6.03 -8.77
C ILE A 935 12.21 -7.16 -9.68
N ALA A 936 13.03 -8.07 -9.14
CA ALA A 936 13.60 -9.21 -9.84
C ALA A 936 13.26 -10.53 -9.14
N GLN A 937 13.59 -11.65 -9.80
CA GLN A 937 13.42 -13.02 -9.28
C GLN A 937 12.03 -13.27 -8.67
N VAL A 938 10.95 -12.95 -9.40
CA VAL A 938 9.57 -13.17 -8.91
C VAL A 938 9.25 -12.40 -7.61
N GLY A 939 9.97 -11.30 -7.33
CA GLY A 939 9.75 -10.49 -6.14
C GLY A 939 10.63 -10.85 -4.93
N TYR A 940 11.52 -11.85 -5.06
CA TYR A 940 12.50 -12.16 -4.02
C TYR A 940 13.55 -11.07 -3.85
N ASP A 941 13.88 -10.37 -4.93
CA ASP A 941 14.83 -9.25 -4.93
C ASP A 941 14.07 -7.97 -5.29
N HIS A 942 13.85 -7.12 -4.30
CA HIS A 942 13.29 -5.79 -4.48
C HIS A 942 14.29 -4.78 -3.95
N SER A 943 14.67 -3.86 -4.82
CA SER A 943 15.50 -2.73 -4.42
C SER A 943 14.85 -1.41 -4.83
N VAL A 944 15.13 -0.37 -4.04
CA VAL A 944 14.82 1.01 -4.40
C VAL A 944 16.11 1.82 -4.43
N VAL A 945 16.24 2.69 -5.41
CA VAL A 945 17.25 3.74 -5.48
C VAL A 945 16.56 5.06 -5.18
N LEU A 946 17.02 5.73 -4.13
CA LEU A 946 16.54 7.04 -3.73
C LEU A 946 17.56 8.10 -4.14
N GLY A 947 17.16 9.01 -5.02
CA GLY A 947 17.94 10.20 -5.35
C GLY A 947 17.55 11.33 -4.42
N CYS A 948 18.51 11.81 -3.63
CA CYS A 948 18.25 12.71 -2.52
C CYS A 948 19.15 13.95 -2.57
N GLU A 949 18.58 15.12 -2.31
CA GLU A 949 19.31 16.38 -2.19
C GLU A 949 19.42 16.77 -0.71
N ARG A 950 20.57 17.29 -0.28
CA ARG A 950 20.79 17.66 1.12
C ARG A 950 19.71 18.65 1.57
N ALA A 951 19.07 18.34 2.69
CA ALA A 951 18.16 19.25 3.34
C ALA A 951 18.96 20.38 3.99
N ARG A 952 18.59 21.61 3.64
CA ARG A 952 18.88 22.80 4.43
C ARG A 952 17.55 23.31 4.96
N GLU A 953 17.57 23.90 6.15
CA GLU A 953 16.43 24.73 6.55
C GLU A 953 16.22 25.79 5.48
N GLN A 954 14.96 26.06 5.12
CA GLN A 954 14.64 27.15 4.21
C GLN A 954 14.95 28.47 4.94
N VAL A 955 16.20 28.93 4.80
CA VAL A 955 16.70 30.15 5.46
C VAL A 955 16.57 31.30 4.48
N PHE A 956 15.70 32.26 4.80
CA PHE A 956 15.80 33.60 4.21
C PHE A 956 17.08 34.23 4.74
N LYS A 957 17.99 34.65 3.85
CA LYS A 957 19.24 35.28 4.28
C LYS A 957 18.87 36.56 5.03
N ALA A 958 19.25 36.64 6.32
CA ALA A 958 19.15 37.88 7.06
C ALA A 958 19.87 38.98 6.28
N THR A 959 19.31 40.18 6.25
CA THR A 959 19.99 41.40 5.80
C THR A 959 21.32 41.55 6.57
N GLU A 960 22.25 42.38 6.07
CA GLU A 960 23.64 42.55 6.59
C GLU A 960 23.78 42.83 8.11
N ASP A 961 22.67 42.96 8.85
CA ASP A 961 22.60 43.09 10.29
C ASP A 961 22.21 41.75 10.95
N GLU A 962 23.20 41.03 11.50
CA GLU A 962 23.04 39.74 12.22
C GLU A 962 22.18 39.85 13.51
N THR A 963 21.64 41.04 13.81
CA THR A 963 20.75 41.27 14.95
C THR A 963 19.27 41.25 14.62
N GLU A 964 18.89 41.21 13.34
CA GLU A 964 17.48 41.07 12.93
C GLU A 964 17.15 39.62 12.52
N PRO A 965 16.10 39.01 13.10
CA PRO A 965 15.60 37.72 12.63
C PRO A 965 15.17 37.83 11.16
N PRO A 966 15.19 36.73 10.39
CA PRO A 966 14.79 36.72 8.99
C PRO A 966 13.39 37.34 8.81
N PRO A 967 13.06 37.91 7.64
CA PRO A 967 11.79 38.59 7.38
C PRO A 967 10.65 37.57 7.20
N ALA A 968 10.50 36.64 8.13
CA ALA A 968 9.20 36.04 8.38
C ALA A 968 8.38 37.12 9.07
N PHE A 969 7.30 37.57 8.41
CA PHE A 969 6.25 38.30 9.10
C PHE A 969 5.68 37.40 10.19
N MET A 970 6.23 37.50 11.40
CA MET A 970 5.72 36.78 12.56
C MET A 970 4.71 37.69 13.22
N PHE A 971 3.43 37.30 13.15
CA PHE A 971 2.51 37.68 14.22
C PHE A 971 3.19 37.22 15.52
N ASP A 972 3.25 38.09 16.53
CA ASP A 972 3.74 37.76 17.88
C ASP A 972 5.25 38.00 18.15
N VAL A 973 5.79 39.13 17.69
CA VAL A 973 7.01 39.70 18.31
C VAL A 973 6.58 40.55 19.51
N ASP A 974 6.96 40.11 20.71
CA ASP A 974 6.68 40.80 21.98
C ASP A 974 7.18 42.26 21.91
N GLY A 975 6.25 43.22 21.99
CA GLY A 975 6.52 44.66 21.86
C GLY A 975 6.62 45.21 20.43
N GLN A 976 6.32 44.42 19.41
CA GLN A 976 6.22 44.86 18.00
C GLN A 976 4.99 44.28 17.25
N GLY A 977 3.98 43.76 17.96
CA GLY A 977 2.80 43.10 17.40
C GLY A 977 1.43 43.74 17.68
N PHE A 978 0.38 43.06 17.21
CA PHE A 978 -1.06 43.38 17.40
C PHE A 978 -1.54 43.26 18.87
N ASP A 979 -0.71 42.73 19.75
CA ASP A 979 -0.96 42.38 21.14
C ASP A 979 -1.02 43.60 22.08
N ASP A 980 -0.51 44.76 21.65
CA ASP A 980 -0.61 46.01 22.42
C ASP A 980 -1.97 46.73 22.29
N GLY A 981 -2.89 46.20 21.48
CA GLY A 981 -4.31 46.62 21.50
C GLY A 981 -4.56 48.11 21.27
N TYR A 982 -3.62 48.85 20.66
CA TYR A 982 -3.74 50.29 20.46
C TYR A 982 -3.97 50.62 18.99
N PHE A 983 -5.23 50.49 18.55
CA PHE A 983 -5.69 51.32 17.44
C PHE A 983 -5.74 52.77 17.97
N GLU A 984 -4.84 53.62 17.48
CA GLU A 984 -4.83 55.04 17.82
C GLU A 984 -6.24 55.64 17.62
N PRO A 985 -6.86 56.27 18.63
CA PRO A 985 -8.15 56.92 18.48
C PRO A 985 -7.92 58.29 17.83
N GLY A 986 -7.71 58.30 16.52
CA GLY A 986 -7.50 59.53 15.76
C GLY A 986 -7.84 59.33 14.28
N ASP A 987 -9.09 59.63 13.92
CA ASP A 987 -9.63 60.01 12.60
C ASP A 987 -9.27 59.20 11.33
N GLY A 988 -8.52 58.10 11.43
CA GLY A 988 -8.06 57.29 10.28
C GLY A 988 -9.08 56.33 9.66
N PHE A 989 -10.27 56.17 10.25
CA PHE A 989 -11.26 55.16 9.82
C PHE A 989 -12.44 55.69 8.98
N GLN A 990 -12.35 56.91 8.42
CA GLN A 990 -13.46 57.48 7.63
C GLN A 990 -13.41 57.24 6.12
N LEU A 991 -12.50 56.41 5.60
CA LEU A 991 -12.48 56.04 4.19
C LEU A 991 -12.82 54.56 4.04
N ALA A 992 -14.05 54.27 3.61
CA ALA A 992 -14.55 52.93 3.33
C ALA A 992 -13.82 52.22 2.15
N GLU A 993 -12.91 52.92 1.47
CA GLU A 993 -12.19 52.44 0.29
C GLU A 993 -10.78 51.87 0.58
N THR A 994 -10.30 51.91 1.84
CA THR A 994 -8.95 51.45 2.22
C THR A 994 -8.92 50.46 3.39
N VAL A 995 -9.97 49.65 3.54
CA VAL A 995 -10.03 48.64 4.62
C VAL A 995 -9.44 47.31 4.12
N PHE A 996 -8.34 46.88 4.76
CA PHE A 996 -7.83 45.52 4.73
C PHE A 996 -8.97 44.54 5.10
N LYS A 997 -9.48 43.77 4.13
CA LYS A 997 -10.38 42.64 4.40
C LYS A 997 -9.53 41.42 4.74
N LEU A 998 -9.47 41.05 6.03
CA LEU A 998 -9.08 39.70 6.40
C LEU A 998 -10.15 38.75 5.87
N GLY A 999 -9.72 37.77 5.05
CA GLY A 999 -10.57 36.67 4.61
C GLY A 999 -11.15 35.93 5.82
N SER A 1000 -12.39 35.48 5.68
CA SER A 1000 -13.24 34.83 6.68
C SER A 1000 -12.47 33.99 7.71
N SER A 1001 -12.24 34.57 8.89
CA SER A 1001 -11.93 33.83 10.11
C SER A 1001 -13.23 33.19 10.61
N GLN A 1002 -13.19 31.88 10.89
CA GLN A 1002 -14.23 31.16 11.62
C GLN A 1002 -14.29 31.66 13.07
N LEU A 1003 -14.95 32.80 13.26
CA LEU A 1003 -15.43 33.25 14.56
C LEU A 1003 -16.95 33.39 14.45
N ASP A 1004 -17.62 32.26 14.20
CA ASP A 1004 -19.07 32.17 14.41
C ASP A 1004 -19.46 30.72 14.73
N VAL A 1005 -19.12 30.31 15.94
CA VAL A 1005 -19.82 29.19 16.60
C VAL A 1005 -20.11 29.44 18.07
N ASP A 1006 -19.43 30.40 18.72
CA ASP A 1006 -19.69 30.74 20.11
C ASP A 1006 -20.08 32.22 20.30
N GLY A 1007 -21.33 32.51 19.92
CA GLY A 1007 -22.21 33.40 20.66
C GLY A 1007 -21.76 34.84 20.90
N LEU A 1008 -22.04 35.72 19.93
CA LEU A 1008 -22.49 37.09 20.23
C LEU A 1008 -23.71 37.41 19.37
N GLY A 1009 -24.89 37.22 19.96
CA GLY A 1009 -26.15 37.53 19.30
C GLY A 1009 -26.34 39.01 19.06
N TYR A 1010 -26.63 39.36 17.81
CA TYR A 1010 -27.59 40.39 17.39
C TYR A 1010 -28.23 40.00 16.06
#